data_AF-A0AAD2HDL1-F1
#
_entry.id   AF-A0AAD2HDL1-F1
#
_cell.length_a   1.000
_cell.length_b   1.000
_cell.length_c   1.000
_cell.angle_alpha   90.00
_cell.angle_beta   90.00
_cell.angle_gamma   90.00
#
_symmetry.space_group_name_H-M   'P 1'
#
loop_
_entity.id
_entity.type
_entity.pdbx_description
1 polymer ?
#
loop_
_entity_poly.entity_id
_entity_poly.type
_entity_poly.pdbx_seq_one_letter_code
_entity_poly.pdbx_strand_id
1 'polypeptide(L)'
;MAMLLAPYNDAMRLGMGFNSFTQQLCINDAVRLEGGGRTPATERNLRPQYKFGQMTGVDGGNVDISQDVTWTAKFVDRISEITDSLNVSGSLQIKCDAVGGGGKASASFIDTNKFKESDINYFIQVRVTNQRLTAPDLTDFDPIQYLPASEFNRVYGDSFISGFTEGGEFNALISIKLKDRSKAKEIKGDLEVNMNFTAVSVSGKGALAKTDASKEMQGETTIAVSWKGGGDIKDATVMDWTLESLKSVAMEFPEHVMACPMRTNAILTKYTSLKSFYQKSIKGSPLDYENAGVYSSALLDAYMDYKVMWRNIQQARQSTLVAKEHVEEFNELKGEAKANFDAQMVVYKKKVAEFELKRGSNLLTGNPACVSPPPIVPPAVPVATPPAVDSTGAVAVSSVSQPVPPAAQPLSPPVVQPTAPVAQPAAPVVPYSPPALAELEAAEPLPPNDLTPYRGSLFGLDKARRDCRFEMIKIVREVDAVADDPKVACDPMRSWQYLSPAVFRMLLPTVRNFDRERAAEQASEAAKKAKAEKEAHQLAMATNLTASKDKVTLLEGQSKELQSTKEELEKQLEELQKAHETLKKTYDALKQGLNPWDGWAPVTVRTYVRIRSMWTKKCLDYFYSDGNGSLELFQHEANTGHNQRFQINAVGPRAFSIKHVTSGHFVTTGKKVSYGVYFTMGECPSFFTFEAMNDKDGKWTGACMVHIAEMPDHTFNVEGGASHDGAKIIGWNGSPKSDNDKWYIKDFDDLSI
;
A
#
# COMPACT_ATOMS: atom_id res chain seq x y z
N MET A 1 8.91 -40.89 -11.47
CA MET A 1 7.77 -40.24 -12.13
C MET A 1 7.13 -39.28 -11.14
N ALA A 2 6.41 -38.26 -11.60
CA ALA A 2 5.57 -37.45 -10.72
C ALA A 2 4.44 -38.31 -10.12
N MET A 3 3.95 -37.95 -8.94
CA MET A 3 2.80 -38.64 -8.33
C MET A 3 1.51 -38.18 -9.02
N LEU A 4 0.68 -39.13 -9.43
CA LEU A 4 -0.59 -38.87 -10.09
C LEU A 4 -1.65 -38.61 -9.01
N LEU A 5 -2.23 -37.41 -9.01
CA LEU A 5 -3.13 -36.92 -7.97
C LEU A 5 -4.47 -36.47 -8.55
N ALA A 6 -5.54 -36.65 -7.79
CA ALA A 6 -6.85 -36.04 -8.07
C ALA A 6 -7.41 -35.37 -6.79
N PRO A 7 -8.31 -34.36 -6.89
CA PRO A 7 -8.84 -33.68 -5.71
C PRO A 7 -9.71 -34.62 -4.86
N TYR A 8 -9.50 -34.65 -3.55
CA TYR A 8 -10.21 -35.60 -2.69
C TYR A 8 -11.70 -35.27 -2.52
N ASN A 9 -12.54 -36.28 -2.71
CA ASN A 9 -14.00 -36.28 -2.52
C ASN A 9 -14.39 -37.36 -1.49
N ASP A 10 -15.34 -37.06 -0.59
CA ASP A 10 -15.78 -37.99 0.48
C ASP A 10 -16.43 -39.29 0.01
N ALA A 11 -16.73 -39.42 -1.29
CA ALA A 11 -17.14 -40.68 -1.91
C ALA A 11 -15.95 -41.60 -2.27
N MET A 12 -14.70 -41.11 -2.31
CA MET A 12 -13.51 -41.90 -2.67
C MET A 12 -13.15 -42.96 -1.64
N ARG A 13 -12.79 -44.18 -2.09
CA ARG A 13 -12.40 -45.30 -1.21
C ARG A 13 -11.11 -45.93 -1.73
N LEU A 14 -10.35 -46.59 -0.84
CA LEU A 14 -9.17 -47.35 -1.24
C LEU A 14 -9.57 -48.52 -2.15
N GLY A 15 -8.73 -48.81 -3.14
CA GLY A 15 -8.97 -49.89 -4.09
C GLY A 15 -10.05 -49.59 -5.13
N MET A 16 -10.75 -48.46 -5.03
CA MET A 16 -11.73 -48.02 -6.02
C MET A 16 -11.03 -47.65 -7.34
N GLY A 17 -11.61 -48.07 -8.45
CA GLY A 17 -11.20 -47.63 -9.79
C GLY A 17 -11.51 -46.16 -10.04
N PHE A 18 -10.70 -45.53 -10.88
CA PHE A 18 -10.75 -44.09 -11.12
C PHE A 18 -10.30 -43.77 -12.55
N ASN A 19 -11.10 -42.99 -13.27
CA ASN A 19 -10.70 -42.42 -14.55
C ASN A 19 -9.92 -41.11 -14.28
N SER A 20 -8.60 -41.12 -14.50
CA SER A 20 -7.73 -39.97 -14.21
C SER A 20 -8.03 -38.76 -15.11
N PHE A 21 -8.51 -39.00 -16.33
CA PHE A 21 -8.89 -37.97 -17.27
C PHE A 21 -10.21 -37.31 -16.88
N THR A 22 -11.33 -38.04 -16.85
CA THR A 22 -12.65 -37.46 -16.52
C THR A 22 -12.85 -37.20 -15.03
N GLN A 23 -11.94 -37.67 -14.18
CA GLN A 23 -11.99 -37.62 -12.72
C GLN A 23 -13.25 -38.28 -12.13
N GLN A 24 -13.77 -39.28 -12.84
CA GLN A 24 -14.95 -40.04 -12.46
C GLN A 24 -14.57 -41.21 -11.55
N LEU A 25 -15.36 -41.40 -10.49
CA LEU A 25 -15.31 -42.60 -9.64
C LEU A 25 -15.85 -43.79 -10.42
N CYS A 26 -15.10 -44.90 -10.44
CA CYS A 26 -15.47 -46.13 -11.12
C CYS A 26 -15.79 -47.22 -10.07
N ILE A 27 -15.61 -48.51 -10.39
CA ILE A 27 -16.02 -49.61 -9.51
C ILE A 27 -15.26 -49.64 -8.17
N ASN A 28 -15.97 -49.97 -7.09
CA ASN A 28 -15.38 -50.24 -5.78
C ASN A 28 -14.53 -51.54 -5.80
N ASP A 29 -13.52 -51.62 -4.94
CA ASP A 29 -12.72 -52.83 -4.72
C ASP A 29 -12.08 -53.44 -5.99
N ALA A 30 -11.77 -52.60 -6.98
CA ALA A 30 -11.03 -52.96 -8.19
C ALA A 30 -9.65 -53.55 -7.86
N VAL A 31 -9.04 -53.07 -6.79
CA VAL A 31 -7.81 -53.62 -6.20
C VAL A 31 -8.07 -53.90 -4.72
N ARG A 32 -7.65 -55.07 -4.26
CA ARG A 32 -7.78 -55.54 -2.88
C ARG A 32 -6.41 -55.77 -2.24
N LEU A 33 -6.46 -56.01 -0.93
CA LEU A 33 -5.29 -56.36 -0.13
C LEU A 33 -4.78 -57.76 -0.52
N GLU A 34 -3.47 -57.91 -0.66
CA GLU A 34 -2.82 -59.18 -0.96
C GLU A 34 -3.19 -60.25 0.09
N GLY A 35 -3.72 -61.39 -0.36
CA GLY A 35 -4.21 -62.45 0.54
C GLY A 35 -5.47 -62.12 1.35
N GLY A 36 -6.04 -60.91 1.22
CA GLY A 36 -7.19 -60.43 2.02
C GLY A 36 -8.57 -60.99 1.62
N GLY A 37 -8.63 -61.81 0.56
CA GLY A 37 -9.88 -62.42 0.08
C GLY A 37 -10.88 -61.38 -0.47
N ARG A 38 -12.16 -61.50 -0.07
CA ARG A 38 -13.22 -60.53 -0.42
C ARG A 38 -13.32 -59.34 0.53
N THR A 39 -12.35 -59.16 1.42
CA THR A 39 -12.39 -58.07 2.41
C THR A 39 -12.02 -56.75 1.73
N PRO A 40 -12.88 -55.71 1.76
CA PRO A 40 -12.56 -54.42 1.16
C PRO A 40 -11.42 -53.73 1.91
N ALA A 41 -10.66 -52.89 1.21
CA ALA A 41 -9.61 -52.09 1.83
C ALA A 41 -10.23 -50.97 2.67
N THR A 42 -9.70 -50.77 3.89
CA THR A 42 -10.22 -49.76 4.84
C THR A 42 -9.14 -48.77 5.22
N GLU A 43 -9.52 -47.67 5.86
CA GLU A 43 -8.57 -46.65 6.33
C GLU A 43 -7.53 -47.21 7.32
N ARG A 44 -7.84 -48.32 8.00
CA ARG A 44 -6.89 -49.05 8.87
C ARG A 44 -5.69 -49.61 8.10
N ASN A 45 -5.79 -49.78 6.77
CA ASN A 45 -4.73 -50.27 5.92
C ASN A 45 -3.78 -49.17 5.43
N LEU A 46 -4.12 -47.89 5.68
CA LEU A 46 -3.23 -46.77 5.39
C LEU A 46 -2.01 -46.78 6.30
N ARG A 47 -0.86 -46.44 5.72
CA ARG A 47 0.40 -46.21 6.43
C ARG A 47 0.91 -44.79 6.13
N PRO A 48 1.39 -44.03 7.15
CA PRO A 48 1.37 -44.36 8.58
C PRO A 48 -0.05 -44.44 9.17
N GLN A 49 -0.19 -45.10 10.33
CA GLN A 49 -1.46 -45.17 11.08
C GLN A 49 -1.51 -44.07 12.14
N TYR A 50 -2.57 -43.26 12.13
CA TYR A 50 -2.79 -42.16 13.08
C TYR A 50 -4.29 -41.83 13.17
N LYS A 51 -4.67 -40.87 14.03
CA LYS A 51 -6.06 -40.41 14.16
C LYS A 51 -6.37 -39.34 13.11
N PHE A 52 -7.33 -39.62 12.23
CA PHE A 52 -7.80 -38.66 11.22
C PHE A 52 -8.15 -37.29 11.85
N GLY A 53 -7.66 -36.21 11.24
CA GLY A 53 -7.84 -34.85 11.74
C GLY A 53 -7.03 -34.48 12.99
N GLN A 54 -6.10 -35.33 13.46
CA GLN A 54 -5.21 -35.03 14.60
C GLN A 54 -3.76 -35.44 14.31
N MET A 55 -2.79 -34.71 14.86
CA MET A 55 -1.35 -35.06 14.78
C MET A 55 -0.91 -36.13 15.80
N THR A 56 -1.80 -37.04 16.23
CA THR A 56 -1.47 -38.11 17.19
C THR A 56 -1.54 -39.48 16.54
N GLY A 57 -0.54 -40.32 16.82
CA GLY A 57 -0.53 -41.72 16.40
C GLY A 57 -1.71 -42.49 17.00
N VAL A 58 -2.05 -43.65 16.44
CA VAL A 58 -3.16 -44.48 16.96
C VAL A 58 -2.94 -44.83 18.43
N ASP A 59 -1.68 -45.06 18.81
CA ASP A 59 -1.24 -45.39 20.17
C ASP A 59 -1.21 -44.18 21.13
N GLY A 60 -1.58 -42.98 20.66
CA GLY A 60 -1.61 -41.74 21.45
C GLY A 60 -0.27 -41.02 21.61
N GLY A 61 0.82 -41.54 21.04
CA GLY A 61 2.09 -40.83 20.96
C GLY A 61 2.06 -39.65 19.98
N ASN A 62 2.86 -38.62 20.25
CA ASN A 62 3.17 -37.60 19.25
C ASN A 62 3.96 -38.26 18.12
N VAL A 63 3.47 -38.12 16.89
CA VAL A 63 4.24 -38.46 15.69
C VAL A 63 4.91 -37.18 15.23
N ASP A 64 6.22 -37.23 15.01
CA ASP A 64 6.97 -36.08 14.50
C ASP A 64 6.70 -35.93 13.00
N ILE A 65 5.66 -35.14 12.68
CA ILE A 65 5.11 -35.01 11.33
C ILE A 65 5.71 -33.77 10.67
N SER A 66 6.71 -34.00 9.81
CA SER A 66 7.28 -32.95 8.96
C SER A 66 6.21 -32.41 8.00
N GLN A 67 5.93 -31.11 8.06
CA GLN A 67 5.10 -30.42 7.08
C GLN A 67 5.94 -29.95 5.89
N ASP A 68 5.50 -30.27 4.68
CA ASP A 68 6.00 -29.70 3.43
C ASP A 68 5.06 -28.58 2.97
N VAL A 69 5.56 -27.33 2.97
CA VAL A 69 4.77 -26.12 2.64
C VAL A 69 5.25 -25.55 1.31
N THR A 70 4.48 -25.80 0.25
CA THR A 70 4.72 -25.25 -1.08
C THR A 70 3.93 -23.96 -1.28
N TRP A 71 4.64 -22.89 -1.64
CA TRP A 71 4.09 -21.58 -1.99
C TRP A 71 4.13 -21.38 -3.50
N THR A 72 3.01 -20.98 -4.10
CA THR A 72 2.94 -20.56 -5.50
C THR A 72 2.25 -19.21 -5.57
N ALA A 73 2.88 -18.23 -6.21
CA ALA A 73 2.26 -16.94 -6.52
C ALA A 73 2.66 -16.55 -7.95
N LYS A 74 1.68 -16.36 -8.84
CA LYS A 74 1.92 -16.11 -10.27
C LYS A 74 0.78 -15.32 -10.92
N PHE A 75 1.10 -14.52 -11.94
CA PHE A 75 0.08 -14.07 -12.89
C PHE A 75 -0.41 -15.25 -13.73
N VAL A 76 -1.70 -15.24 -14.08
CA VAL A 76 -2.37 -16.30 -14.82
C VAL A 76 -3.31 -15.71 -15.87
N ASP A 77 -3.09 -16.03 -17.14
CA ASP A 77 -3.94 -15.55 -18.24
C ASP A 77 -4.96 -16.61 -18.71
N ARG A 78 -4.81 -17.85 -18.23
CA ARG A 78 -5.60 -19.03 -18.60
C ARG A 78 -6.16 -19.73 -17.36
N ILE A 79 -7.34 -20.35 -17.52
CA ILE A 79 -8.01 -21.05 -16.41
C ILE A 79 -7.42 -22.46 -16.24
N SER A 80 -6.97 -23.07 -17.33
CA SER A 80 -6.17 -24.31 -17.32
C SER A 80 -5.02 -24.27 -16.32
N GLU A 81 -4.23 -23.18 -16.32
CA GLU A 81 -3.09 -23.00 -15.42
C GLU A 81 -3.45 -22.95 -13.92
N ILE A 82 -4.72 -22.72 -13.59
CA ILE A 82 -5.24 -22.79 -12.22
C ILE A 82 -5.79 -24.20 -11.95
N THR A 83 -6.59 -24.78 -12.87
CA THR A 83 -7.12 -26.14 -12.70
C THR A 83 -6.01 -27.17 -12.59
N ASP A 84 -4.96 -27.04 -13.40
CA ASP A 84 -3.78 -27.91 -13.36
C ASP A 84 -3.05 -27.79 -12.00
N SER A 85 -2.92 -26.58 -11.44
CA SER A 85 -2.37 -26.36 -10.07
C SER A 85 -3.28 -26.88 -8.93
N LEU A 86 -4.56 -27.13 -9.21
CA LEU A 86 -5.52 -27.76 -8.31
C LEU A 86 -5.62 -29.29 -8.52
N ASN A 87 -4.84 -29.86 -9.45
CA ASN A 87 -5.01 -31.23 -9.96
C ASN A 87 -6.42 -31.51 -10.51
N VAL A 88 -7.16 -30.49 -10.96
CA VAL A 88 -8.48 -30.62 -11.61
C VAL A 88 -8.28 -30.76 -13.12
N SER A 89 -8.82 -31.81 -13.72
CA SER A 89 -8.69 -32.00 -15.18
C SER A 89 -9.56 -31.03 -15.98
N GLY A 90 -9.05 -30.60 -17.14
CA GLY A 90 -9.80 -29.75 -18.06
C GLY A 90 -11.12 -30.37 -18.51
N SER A 91 -11.13 -31.69 -18.73
CA SER A 91 -12.32 -32.45 -19.11
C SER A 91 -13.39 -32.50 -18.01
N LEU A 92 -13.02 -32.69 -16.73
CA LEU A 92 -13.98 -32.58 -15.62
C LEU A 92 -14.59 -31.17 -15.59
N GLN A 93 -13.76 -30.13 -15.68
CA GLN A 93 -14.21 -28.74 -15.60
C GLN A 93 -15.15 -28.35 -16.75
N ILE A 94 -14.92 -28.86 -17.97
CA ILE A 94 -15.82 -28.69 -19.11
C ILE A 94 -17.15 -29.44 -18.86
N LYS A 95 -17.09 -30.71 -18.44
CA LYS A 95 -18.32 -31.53 -18.23
C LYS A 95 -19.19 -30.97 -17.10
N CYS A 96 -18.62 -30.58 -15.97
CA CYS A 96 -19.36 -29.96 -14.87
C CYS A 96 -20.09 -28.67 -15.29
N ASP A 97 -19.48 -27.86 -16.15
CA ASP A 97 -20.09 -26.61 -16.63
C ASP A 97 -21.14 -26.84 -17.72
N ALA A 98 -20.89 -27.78 -18.64
CA ALA A 98 -21.79 -28.10 -19.74
C ALA A 98 -23.16 -28.64 -19.29
N VAL A 99 -23.20 -29.37 -18.16
CA VAL A 99 -24.43 -29.89 -17.55
C VAL A 99 -25.27 -28.78 -16.89
N GLY A 100 -24.68 -27.60 -16.64
CA GLY A 100 -25.41 -26.40 -16.21
C GLY A 100 -26.00 -26.45 -14.80
N GLY A 101 -25.64 -27.45 -13.99
CA GLY A 101 -26.25 -27.70 -12.68
C GLY A 101 -25.25 -28.05 -11.58
N GLY A 102 -24.83 -27.03 -10.82
CA GLY A 102 -24.42 -27.13 -9.41
C GLY A 102 -23.21 -27.99 -9.00
N GLY A 103 -22.67 -28.82 -9.89
CA GLY A 103 -21.54 -29.71 -9.61
C GLY A 103 -20.26 -28.91 -9.32
N LYS A 104 -19.90 -28.79 -8.05
CA LYS A 104 -18.68 -28.10 -7.60
C LYS A 104 -17.45 -28.97 -7.91
N ALA A 105 -16.85 -28.77 -9.07
CA ALA A 105 -15.42 -29.08 -9.26
C ALA A 105 -14.60 -28.21 -8.29
N SER A 106 -13.39 -28.64 -7.89
CA SER A 106 -12.59 -27.90 -6.89
C SER A 106 -12.20 -26.48 -7.31
N ALA A 107 -12.29 -26.16 -8.60
CA ALA A 107 -12.13 -24.81 -9.14
C ALA A 107 -13.42 -23.93 -9.06
N SER A 108 -14.49 -24.37 -8.40
CA SER A 108 -15.78 -23.66 -8.34
C SER A 108 -15.75 -22.27 -7.68
N PHE A 109 -14.65 -21.88 -7.04
CA PHE A 109 -14.45 -20.54 -6.48
C PHE A 109 -14.07 -19.50 -7.55
N ILE A 110 -13.65 -19.93 -8.75
CA ILE A 110 -13.25 -19.06 -9.85
C ILE A 110 -14.50 -18.53 -10.55
N ASP A 111 -14.81 -17.23 -10.41
CA ASP A 111 -15.73 -16.58 -11.33
C ASP A 111 -15.04 -16.37 -12.69
N THR A 112 -15.33 -17.27 -13.63
CA THR A 112 -14.88 -17.23 -15.03
C THR A 112 -15.07 -15.85 -15.69
N ASN A 113 -16.14 -15.13 -15.34
CA ASN A 113 -16.44 -13.84 -15.95
C ASN A 113 -15.47 -12.78 -15.44
N LYS A 114 -15.32 -12.67 -14.11
CA LYS A 114 -14.36 -11.73 -13.49
C LYS A 114 -12.94 -12.01 -13.97
N PHE A 115 -12.54 -13.29 -14.02
CA PHE A 115 -11.22 -13.67 -14.53
C PHE A 115 -10.97 -13.19 -15.98
N LYS A 116 -11.91 -13.41 -16.90
CA LYS A 116 -11.75 -13.03 -18.32
C LYS A 116 -12.04 -11.55 -18.62
N GLU A 117 -12.75 -10.83 -17.73
CA GLU A 117 -12.99 -9.39 -17.85
C GLU A 117 -11.90 -8.52 -17.20
N SER A 118 -11.14 -9.07 -16.25
CA SER A 118 -10.04 -8.39 -15.59
C SER A 118 -8.80 -8.28 -16.48
N ASP A 119 -8.04 -7.20 -16.29
CA ASP A 119 -6.79 -6.93 -17.03
C ASP A 119 -5.57 -7.56 -16.33
N ILE A 120 -5.71 -7.91 -15.06
CA ILE A 120 -4.71 -8.62 -14.25
C ILE A 120 -5.43 -9.69 -13.44
N ASN A 121 -4.94 -10.94 -13.52
CA ASN A 121 -5.29 -11.99 -12.57
C ASN A 121 -4.03 -12.53 -11.92
N TYR A 122 -4.01 -12.54 -10.58
CA TYR A 122 -2.90 -13.05 -9.77
C TYR A 122 -3.40 -14.19 -8.89
N PHE A 123 -2.78 -15.36 -9.05
CA PHE A 123 -3.15 -16.58 -8.35
C PHE A 123 -2.11 -16.89 -7.26
N ILE A 124 -2.61 -17.15 -6.05
CA ILE A 124 -1.84 -17.52 -4.87
C ILE A 124 -2.34 -18.90 -4.42
N GLN A 125 -1.41 -19.83 -4.19
CA GLN A 125 -1.68 -21.14 -3.62
C GLN A 125 -0.67 -21.44 -2.50
N VAL A 126 -1.20 -21.86 -1.35
CA VAL A 126 -0.43 -22.44 -0.24
C VAL A 126 -0.85 -23.89 -0.12
N ARG A 127 0.05 -24.80 -0.47
CA ARG A 127 -0.16 -26.26 -0.41
C ARG A 127 0.67 -26.81 0.73
N VAL A 128 -0.02 -27.25 1.78
CA VAL A 128 0.58 -27.82 2.98
C VAL A 128 0.34 -29.33 2.94
N THR A 129 1.41 -30.13 2.89
CA THR A 129 1.35 -31.59 2.96
C THR A 129 1.93 -32.03 4.29
N ASN A 130 1.09 -32.52 5.19
CA ASN A 130 1.53 -33.07 6.47
C ASN A 130 1.94 -34.53 6.27
N GLN A 131 1.13 -35.32 5.55
CA GLN A 131 1.32 -36.76 5.41
C GLN A 131 0.89 -37.28 4.03
N ARG A 132 1.49 -38.39 3.62
CA ARG A 132 1.08 -39.19 2.45
C ARG A 132 0.72 -40.58 2.94
N LEU A 133 -0.53 -40.97 2.71
CA LEU A 133 -1.11 -42.19 3.23
C LEU A 133 -1.26 -43.18 2.09
N THR A 134 -0.60 -44.32 2.18
CA THR A 134 -0.70 -45.36 1.15
C THR A 134 -1.02 -46.70 1.80
N ALA A 135 -1.80 -47.54 1.12
CA ALA A 135 -1.98 -48.94 1.50
C ALA A 135 -0.98 -49.81 0.72
N PRO A 136 0.19 -50.18 1.30
CA PRO A 136 1.24 -50.88 0.55
C PRO A 136 0.82 -52.27 0.07
N ASP A 137 -0.05 -52.94 0.84
CA ASP A 137 -0.53 -54.29 0.55
C ASP A 137 -1.70 -54.30 -0.47
N LEU A 138 -2.12 -53.14 -0.98
CA LEU A 138 -3.24 -52.98 -1.93
C LEU A 138 -2.79 -53.32 -3.36
N THR A 139 -2.52 -54.60 -3.61
CA THR A 139 -1.82 -55.06 -4.81
C THR A 139 -2.57 -56.11 -5.63
N ASP A 140 -3.67 -56.71 -5.15
CA ASP A 140 -4.39 -57.77 -5.87
C ASP A 140 -5.56 -57.21 -6.70
N PHE A 141 -5.42 -57.19 -8.03
CA PHE A 141 -6.47 -56.76 -8.95
C PHE A 141 -7.62 -57.78 -9.00
N ASP A 142 -8.87 -57.34 -8.81
CA ASP A 142 -10.06 -58.19 -8.83
C ASP A 142 -10.89 -57.99 -10.13
N PRO A 143 -10.69 -58.84 -11.15
CA PRO A 143 -11.45 -58.75 -12.41
C PRO A 143 -12.87 -59.29 -12.28
N ILE A 144 -13.84 -58.50 -12.76
CA ILE A 144 -15.21 -58.97 -13.00
C ILE A 144 -15.18 -60.06 -14.07
N GLN A 145 -15.78 -61.20 -13.76
CA GLN A 145 -15.93 -62.29 -14.70
C GLN A 145 -16.79 -61.86 -15.90
N TYR A 146 -16.39 -62.26 -17.10
CA TYR A 146 -17.08 -61.98 -18.37
C TYR A 146 -17.18 -60.50 -18.76
N LEU A 147 -16.44 -59.58 -18.14
CA LEU A 147 -16.37 -58.19 -18.60
C LEU A 147 -15.67 -58.10 -19.97
N PRO A 148 -16.31 -57.51 -21.01
CA PRO A 148 -15.67 -57.27 -22.30
C PRO A 148 -14.47 -56.32 -22.17
N ALA A 149 -13.42 -56.53 -22.97
CA ALA A 149 -12.23 -55.67 -22.92
C ALA A 149 -12.52 -54.20 -23.30
N SER A 150 -13.53 -53.95 -24.14
CA SER A 150 -14.03 -52.61 -24.49
C SER A 150 -14.65 -51.86 -23.31
N GLU A 151 -15.30 -52.59 -22.40
CA GLU A 151 -15.98 -52.03 -21.23
C GLU A 151 -15.03 -51.73 -20.06
N PHE A 152 -13.78 -52.17 -20.15
CA PHE A 152 -12.80 -52.07 -19.07
C PHE A 152 -12.68 -50.65 -18.52
N ASN A 153 -12.39 -49.66 -19.39
CA ASN A 153 -12.18 -48.28 -18.95
C ASN A 153 -13.44 -47.58 -18.44
N ARG A 154 -14.63 -48.02 -18.86
CA ARG A 154 -15.90 -47.50 -18.33
C ARG A 154 -16.18 -48.01 -16.91
N VAL A 155 -15.78 -49.26 -16.63
CA VAL A 155 -16.05 -49.94 -15.35
C VAL A 155 -14.93 -49.73 -14.32
N TYR A 156 -13.67 -49.74 -14.74
CA TYR A 156 -12.49 -49.61 -13.88
C TYR A 156 -11.82 -48.23 -13.94
N GLY A 157 -11.93 -47.51 -15.06
CA GLY A 157 -11.02 -46.40 -15.36
C GLY A 157 -9.63 -46.90 -15.81
N ASP A 158 -8.65 -46.00 -15.80
CA ASP A 158 -7.25 -46.28 -16.12
C ASP A 158 -6.37 -46.49 -14.87
N SER A 159 -6.86 -46.04 -13.71
CA SER A 159 -6.13 -46.02 -12.44
C SER A 159 -7.01 -46.47 -11.29
N PHE A 160 -6.44 -46.66 -10.10
CA PHE A 160 -7.17 -46.90 -8.87
C PHE A 160 -6.63 -46.03 -7.73
N ILE A 161 -7.47 -45.80 -6.72
CA ILE A 161 -7.12 -45.01 -5.54
C ILE A 161 -6.28 -45.89 -4.59
N SER A 162 -4.98 -45.62 -4.55
CA SER A 162 -4.01 -46.35 -3.72
C SER A 162 -3.73 -45.70 -2.37
N GLY A 163 -4.20 -44.46 -2.18
CA GLY A 163 -3.87 -43.64 -1.02
C GLY A 163 -4.46 -42.24 -1.06
N PHE A 164 -4.09 -41.41 -0.08
CA PHE A 164 -4.52 -40.03 0.08
C PHE A 164 -3.37 -39.14 0.56
N THR A 165 -3.41 -37.85 0.28
CA THR A 165 -2.55 -36.84 0.92
C THR A 165 -3.36 -36.07 1.96
N GLU A 166 -2.77 -35.82 3.14
CA GLU A 166 -3.41 -35.04 4.19
C GLU A 166 -2.58 -33.82 4.57
N GLY A 167 -3.28 -32.73 4.88
CA GLY A 167 -2.74 -31.40 5.15
C GLY A 167 -3.78 -30.34 4.80
N GLY A 168 -3.45 -29.40 3.93
CA GLY A 168 -4.37 -28.36 3.50
C GLY A 168 -3.98 -27.68 2.20
N GLU A 169 -4.97 -27.10 1.54
CA GLU A 169 -4.78 -26.25 0.37
C GLU A 169 -5.52 -24.93 0.62
N PHE A 170 -4.81 -23.80 0.48
CA PHE A 170 -5.39 -22.47 0.42
C PHE A 170 -5.17 -21.92 -0.99
N ASN A 171 -6.22 -21.48 -1.65
CA ASN A 171 -6.21 -21.00 -3.02
C ASN A 171 -6.91 -19.65 -3.08
N ALA A 172 -6.25 -18.64 -3.65
CA ALA A 172 -6.80 -17.32 -3.80
C ALA A 172 -6.52 -16.75 -5.20
N LEU A 173 -7.53 -16.10 -5.77
CA LEU A 173 -7.49 -15.50 -7.08
C LEU A 173 -7.89 -14.03 -6.97
N ILE A 174 -6.93 -13.14 -7.22
CA ILE A 174 -7.11 -11.69 -7.23
C ILE A 174 -7.32 -11.29 -8.70
N SER A 175 -8.54 -10.89 -9.05
CA SER A 175 -8.93 -10.44 -10.39
C SER A 175 -9.14 -8.92 -10.36
N ILE A 176 -8.38 -8.16 -11.15
CA ILE A 176 -8.39 -6.69 -11.14
C ILE A 176 -8.73 -6.13 -12.52
N LYS A 177 -9.78 -5.32 -12.59
CA LYS A 177 -10.23 -4.61 -13.78
C LYS A 177 -9.84 -3.14 -13.68
N LEU A 178 -8.94 -2.69 -14.55
CA LEU A 178 -8.29 -1.39 -14.46
C LEU A 178 -9.13 -0.29 -15.11
N LYS A 179 -9.20 0.89 -14.47
CA LYS A 179 -9.73 2.10 -15.13
C LYS A 179 -8.77 2.61 -16.22
N ASP A 180 -7.46 2.48 -15.98
CA ASP A 180 -6.39 2.82 -16.93
C ASP A 180 -5.44 1.62 -17.09
N ARG A 181 -5.46 1.01 -18.29
CA ARG A 181 -4.61 -0.13 -18.65
C ARG A 181 -3.12 0.21 -18.70
N SER A 182 -2.75 1.48 -18.83
CA SER A 182 -1.36 1.94 -18.85
C SER A 182 -0.65 1.64 -17.53
N LYS A 183 -1.41 1.59 -16.42
CA LYS A 183 -0.90 1.30 -15.06
C LYS A 183 -0.74 -0.19 -14.77
N ALA A 184 -1.08 -1.07 -15.71
CA ALA A 184 -1.03 -2.52 -15.47
C ALA A 184 0.36 -2.99 -15.03
N LYS A 185 1.44 -2.42 -15.58
CA LYS A 185 2.82 -2.80 -15.21
C LYS A 185 3.20 -2.35 -13.79
N GLU A 186 2.75 -1.17 -13.35
CA GLU A 186 2.97 -0.69 -11.97
C GLU A 186 2.23 -1.62 -10.99
N ILE A 187 0.95 -1.87 -11.22
CA ILE A 187 0.11 -2.70 -10.33
C ILE A 187 0.57 -4.16 -10.31
N LYS A 188 1.07 -4.72 -11.43
CA LYS A 188 1.70 -6.05 -11.43
C LYS A 188 2.96 -6.07 -10.54
N GLY A 189 3.82 -5.06 -10.61
CA GLY A 189 5.00 -4.96 -9.74
C GLY A 189 4.63 -4.80 -8.26
N ASP A 190 3.65 -3.95 -7.95
CA ASP A 190 3.16 -3.77 -6.57
C ASP A 190 2.56 -5.06 -6.00
N LEU A 191 1.86 -5.87 -6.82
CA LEU A 191 1.35 -7.19 -6.42
C LEU A 191 2.48 -8.19 -6.14
N GLU A 192 3.47 -8.29 -7.04
CA GLU A 192 4.62 -9.20 -6.85
C GLU A 192 5.38 -8.86 -5.55
N VAL A 193 5.62 -7.57 -5.27
CA VAL A 193 6.30 -7.15 -4.04
C VAL A 193 5.44 -7.41 -2.80
N ASN A 194 4.17 -6.98 -2.80
CA ASN A 194 3.31 -7.12 -1.63
C ASN A 194 2.93 -8.58 -1.32
N MET A 195 2.81 -9.43 -2.34
CA MET A 195 2.43 -10.85 -2.22
C MET A 195 3.62 -11.80 -2.37
N ASN A 196 4.85 -11.33 -2.16
CA ASN A 196 6.00 -12.22 -2.07
C ASN A 196 6.07 -12.89 -0.68
N PHE A 197 5.55 -14.11 -0.59
CA PHE A 197 5.60 -14.94 0.61
C PHE A 197 6.99 -15.54 0.88
N THR A 198 7.82 -15.73 -0.17
CA THR A 198 9.15 -16.36 -0.04
C THR A 198 10.19 -15.48 0.66
N ALA A 199 9.99 -14.16 0.68
CA ALA A 199 10.86 -13.24 1.41
C ALA A 199 10.72 -13.35 2.94
N VAL A 200 9.61 -13.91 3.44
CA VAL A 200 9.30 -14.01 4.88
C VAL A 200 9.76 -15.35 5.48
N SER A 201 9.82 -16.42 4.68
CA SER A 201 10.10 -17.78 5.16
C SER A 201 11.56 -18.09 5.54
N VAL A 202 12.48 -17.13 5.41
CA VAL A 202 13.93 -17.32 5.67
C VAL A 202 14.44 -16.56 6.91
N SER A 203 13.68 -15.61 7.46
CA SER A 203 14.09 -14.85 8.66
C SER A 203 13.05 -14.92 9.77
N GLY A 204 13.33 -15.70 10.81
CA GLY A 204 12.52 -15.69 12.04
C GLY A 204 12.52 -14.32 12.71
N LYS A 205 11.34 -13.85 13.15
CA LYS A 205 11.12 -12.62 13.94
C LYS A 205 11.77 -11.35 13.35
N GLY A 206 11.41 -10.99 12.12
CA GLY A 206 11.60 -9.65 11.57
C GLY A 206 10.29 -8.86 11.56
N ALA A 207 10.29 -7.61 12.06
CA ALA A 207 9.09 -6.78 12.06
C ALA A 207 8.62 -6.51 10.62
N LEU A 208 7.34 -6.79 10.34
CA LEU A 208 6.74 -6.52 9.04
C LEU A 208 6.76 -5.01 8.78
N ALA A 209 7.56 -4.56 7.83
CA ALA A 209 7.58 -3.17 7.42
C ALA A 209 6.20 -2.80 6.86
N LYS A 210 5.43 -1.99 7.61
CA LYS A 210 4.20 -1.36 7.15
C LYS A 210 4.54 -0.39 6.03
N THR A 211 4.60 -0.93 4.81
CA THR A 211 4.53 -0.13 3.59
C THR A 211 3.05 0.06 3.32
N ASP A 212 2.58 1.31 3.34
CA ASP A 212 1.16 1.62 3.17
C ASP A 212 0.64 1.08 1.83
N ALA A 213 -0.05 -0.06 1.87
CA ALA A 213 -0.65 -0.72 0.71
C ALA A 213 -1.88 0.04 0.15
N SER A 214 -2.05 1.31 0.55
CA SER A 214 -3.19 2.19 0.31
C SER A 214 -2.93 3.25 -0.77
N LYS A 215 -1.94 3.04 -1.65
CA LYS A 215 -2.04 3.58 -3.02
C LYS A 215 -3.32 3.01 -3.62
N GLU A 216 -4.37 3.83 -3.71
CA GLU A 216 -5.67 3.43 -4.28
C GLU A 216 -5.47 2.63 -5.57
N MET A 217 -5.80 1.33 -5.55
CA MET A 217 -5.89 0.55 -6.77
C MET A 217 -7.01 1.15 -7.61
N GLN A 218 -6.65 1.85 -8.69
CA GLN A 218 -7.59 2.58 -9.55
C GLN A 218 -8.34 1.61 -10.49
N GLY A 219 -9.00 0.61 -9.91
CA GLY A 219 -9.68 -0.48 -10.57
C GLY A 219 -10.67 -1.19 -9.65
N GLU A 220 -11.47 -2.09 -10.22
CA GLU A 220 -12.33 -3.00 -9.47
C GLU A 220 -11.53 -4.25 -9.12
N THR A 221 -11.23 -4.47 -7.84
CA THR A 221 -10.52 -5.65 -7.34
C THR A 221 -11.52 -6.65 -6.78
N THR A 222 -11.56 -7.86 -7.33
CA THR A 222 -12.32 -9.00 -6.82
C THR A 222 -11.36 -10.05 -6.27
N ILE A 223 -11.53 -10.48 -5.03
CA ILE A 223 -10.73 -11.54 -4.41
C ILE A 223 -11.63 -12.75 -4.15
N ALA A 224 -11.35 -13.87 -4.81
CA ALA A 224 -12.03 -15.14 -4.59
C ALA A 224 -11.09 -16.11 -3.86
N VAL A 225 -11.55 -16.73 -2.78
CA VAL A 225 -10.74 -17.60 -1.92
C VAL A 225 -11.45 -18.93 -1.71
N SER A 226 -10.69 -20.02 -1.71
CA SER A 226 -11.13 -21.37 -1.35
C SER A 226 -10.04 -22.06 -0.55
N TRP A 227 -10.40 -22.69 0.56
CA TRP A 227 -9.48 -23.46 1.37
C TRP A 227 -10.05 -24.81 1.79
N LYS A 228 -9.15 -25.73 2.17
CA LYS A 228 -9.45 -27.06 2.72
C LYS A 228 -8.36 -27.41 3.73
N GLY A 229 -8.75 -27.94 4.90
CA GLY A 229 -7.84 -28.00 6.06
C GLY A 229 -7.69 -26.63 6.74
N GLY A 230 -7.15 -26.62 7.95
CA GLY A 230 -6.99 -25.41 8.76
C GLY A 230 -8.22 -24.98 9.56
N GLY A 231 -9.41 -25.52 9.26
CA GLY A 231 -10.66 -25.15 9.93
C GLY A 231 -11.16 -23.76 9.50
N ASP A 232 -11.72 -23.01 10.44
CA ASP A 232 -12.21 -21.64 10.21
C ASP A 232 -11.06 -20.63 10.28
N ILE A 233 -10.34 -20.50 9.16
CA ILE A 233 -9.19 -19.58 9.00
C ILE A 233 -9.62 -18.12 8.74
N LYS A 234 -10.93 -17.85 8.64
CA LYS A 234 -11.48 -16.52 8.41
C LYS A 234 -12.17 -16.05 9.68
N ASP A 235 -11.68 -14.96 10.26
CA ASP A 235 -12.34 -14.30 11.39
C ASP A 235 -13.78 -13.91 11.01
N ALA A 236 -14.74 -14.28 11.85
CA ALA A 236 -16.17 -14.04 11.64
C ALA A 236 -16.53 -12.54 11.54
N THR A 237 -15.67 -11.63 11.99
CA THR A 237 -15.82 -10.18 11.85
C THR A 237 -15.42 -9.64 10.48
N VAL A 238 -14.63 -10.38 9.70
CA VAL A 238 -14.18 -9.97 8.36
C VAL A 238 -15.20 -10.41 7.32
N MET A 239 -16.02 -9.48 6.81
CA MET A 239 -16.99 -9.78 5.76
C MET A 239 -16.31 -9.95 4.39
N ASP A 240 -15.43 -9.02 4.00
CA ASP A 240 -14.77 -9.01 2.70
C ASP A 240 -13.25 -9.27 2.79
N TRP A 241 -12.70 -9.95 1.77
CA TRP A 241 -11.26 -10.17 1.66
C TRP A 241 -10.55 -8.90 1.17
N THR A 242 -9.48 -8.49 1.85
CA THR A 242 -8.56 -7.43 1.41
C THR A 242 -7.20 -8.03 1.08
N LEU A 243 -6.32 -7.28 0.42
CA LEU A 243 -4.95 -7.74 0.18
C LEU A 243 -4.18 -8.00 1.49
N GLU A 244 -4.44 -7.20 2.53
CA GLU A 244 -3.79 -7.36 3.84
C GLU A 244 -4.32 -8.60 4.59
N SER A 245 -5.64 -8.78 4.68
CA SER A 245 -6.21 -9.95 5.36
C SER A 245 -5.92 -11.25 4.62
N LEU A 246 -5.92 -11.22 3.28
CA LEU A 246 -5.49 -12.35 2.46
C LEU A 246 -4.03 -12.75 2.75
N LYS A 247 -3.12 -11.77 2.87
CA LYS A 247 -1.71 -12.03 3.14
C LYS A 247 -1.50 -12.63 4.54
N SER A 248 -2.16 -12.10 5.58
CA SER A 248 -2.03 -12.62 6.95
C SER A 248 -2.54 -14.06 7.04
N VAL A 249 -3.79 -14.30 6.59
CA VAL A 249 -4.40 -15.64 6.64
C VAL A 249 -3.59 -16.66 5.85
N ALA A 250 -3.05 -16.29 4.68
CA ALA A 250 -2.17 -17.18 3.92
C ALA A 250 -0.90 -17.56 4.71
N MET A 251 -0.25 -16.60 5.38
CA MET A 251 0.97 -16.84 6.18
C MET A 251 0.72 -17.68 7.44
N GLU A 252 -0.44 -17.53 8.07
CA GLU A 252 -0.87 -18.30 9.25
C GLU A 252 -1.41 -19.70 8.88
N PHE A 253 -1.81 -19.91 7.62
CA PHE A 253 -2.44 -21.15 7.14
C PHE A 253 -1.68 -22.45 7.48
N PRO A 254 -0.34 -22.56 7.37
CA PRO A 254 0.38 -23.79 7.74
C PRO A 254 0.22 -24.19 9.21
N GLU A 255 0.18 -23.22 10.14
CA GLU A 255 -0.03 -23.46 11.56
C GLU A 255 -1.47 -23.95 11.83
N HIS A 256 -2.46 -23.35 11.17
CA HIS A 256 -3.84 -23.83 11.23
C HIS A 256 -3.98 -25.26 10.68
N VAL A 257 -3.31 -25.58 9.57
CA VAL A 257 -3.28 -26.94 9.00
C VAL A 257 -2.52 -27.95 9.88
N MET A 258 -1.60 -27.48 10.73
CA MET A 258 -0.99 -28.33 11.76
C MET A 258 -2.03 -28.79 12.78
N ALA A 259 -2.92 -27.89 13.22
CA ALA A 259 -3.99 -28.20 14.16
C ALA A 259 -5.13 -29.03 13.52
N CYS A 260 -5.52 -28.72 12.29
CA CYS A 260 -6.69 -29.29 11.62
C CYS A 260 -6.39 -29.76 10.18
N PRO A 261 -5.60 -30.84 9.98
CA PRO A 261 -5.35 -31.40 8.65
C PRO A 261 -6.57 -32.11 8.08
N MET A 262 -6.73 -32.06 6.75
CA MET A 262 -7.77 -32.79 6.00
C MET A 262 -7.18 -33.44 4.74
N ARG A 263 -7.92 -34.40 4.15
CA ARG A 263 -7.55 -34.97 2.84
C ARG A 263 -7.65 -33.95 1.73
N THR A 264 -6.51 -33.64 1.12
CA THR A 264 -6.40 -32.71 0.00
C THR A 264 -6.62 -33.43 -1.33
N ASN A 265 -5.86 -34.51 -1.59
CA ASN A 265 -5.87 -35.25 -2.84
C ASN A 265 -5.94 -36.77 -2.60
N ALA A 266 -6.47 -37.49 -3.58
CA ALA A 266 -6.30 -38.94 -3.72
C ALA A 266 -5.03 -39.24 -4.52
N ILE A 267 -4.30 -40.28 -4.11
CA ILE A 267 -3.14 -40.81 -4.82
C ILE A 267 -3.63 -41.90 -5.76
N LEU A 268 -3.36 -41.73 -7.06
CA LEU A 268 -3.76 -42.64 -8.11
C LEU A 268 -2.58 -43.51 -8.55
N THR A 269 -2.82 -44.81 -8.69
CA THR A 269 -1.84 -45.77 -9.22
C THR A 269 -2.43 -46.44 -10.47
N LYS A 270 -1.62 -46.56 -11.54
CA LYS A 270 -2.03 -47.24 -12.78
C LYS A 270 -2.16 -48.75 -12.55
N TYR A 271 -3.19 -49.39 -13.10
CA TYR A 271 -3.32 -50.85 -13.04
C TYR A 271 -2.11 -51.59 -13.62
N THR A 272 -1.46 -50.99 -14.62
CA THR A 272 -0.26 -51.50 -15.29
C THR A 272 0.99 -51.52 -14.42
N SER A 273 0.98 -50.99 -13.19
CA SER A 273 2.08 -51.19 -12.23
C SER A 273 1.87 -52.40 -11.30
N LEU A 274 0.71 -53.05 -11.33
CA LEU A 274 0.41 -54.20 -10.47
C LEU A 274 0.86 -55.51 -11.11
N LYS A 275 1.61 -56.33 -10.36
CA LYS A 275 1.98 -57.69 -10.79
C LYS A 275 0.75 -58.58 -11.01
N SER A 276 -0.22 -58.50 -10.10
CA SER A 276 -1.48 -59.26 -10.15
C SER A 276 -2.26 -59.01 -11.45
N PHE A 277 -2.33 -57.75 -11.89
CA PHE A 277 -3.01 -57.34 -13.12
C PHE A 277 -2.53 -58.09 -14.36
N TYR A 278 -1.22 -58.34 -14.49
CA TYR A 278 -0.68 -59.12 -15.60
C TYR A 278 -0.91 -60.64 -15.46
N GLN A 279 -1.08 -61.14 -14.24
CA GLN A 279 -1.30 -62.55 -13.91
C GLN A 279 -2.76 -63.00 -14.12
N LYS A 280 -3.75 -62.10 -13.99
CA LYS A 280 -5.15 -62.43 -14.28
C LYS A 280 -5.35 -62.63 -15.79
N SER A 281 -6.16 -63.61 -16.18
CA SER A 281 -6.51 -63.89 -17.59
C SER A 281 -7.43 -62.82 -18.20
N ILE A 282 -8.28 -62.21 -17.37
CA ILE A 282 -9.17 -61.10 -17.73
C ILE A 282 -8.57 -59.82 -17.18
N LYS A 283 -7.89 -59.04 -18.03
CA LYS A 283 -7.20 -57.79 -17.63
C LYS A 283 -7.57 -56.55 -18.45
N GLY A 284 -8.35 -56.70 -19.52
CA GLY A 284 -8.68 -55.60 -20.43
C GLY A 284 -7.44 -54.89 -20.98
N SER A 285 -7.57 -53.60 -21.30
CA SER A 285 -6.46 -52.74 -21.68
C SER A 285 -6.75 -51.29 -21.22
N PRO A 286 -6.26 -50.88 -20.03
CA PRO A 286 -6.35 -49.52 -19.54
C PRO A 286 -5.91 -48.51 -20.60
N LEU A 287 -6.79 -47.57 -20.97
CA LEU A 287 -6.45 -46.40 -21.77
C LEU A 287 -5.40 -45.54 -21.04
N ASP A 288 -4.52 -44.86 -21.79
CA ASP A 288 -3.48 -44.00 -21.22
C ASP A 288 -3.71 -42.53 -21.59
N TYR A 289 -3.92 -41.70 -20.57
CA TYR A 289 -4.28 -40.30 -20.72
C TYR A 289 -3.11 -39.31 -20.48
N GLU A 290 -1.87 -39.78 -20.30
CA GLU A 290 -0.71 -38.90 -20.01
C GLU A 290 -0.57 -37.72 -20.98
N ASN A 291 -0.78 -37.95 -22.28
CA ASN A 291 -0.72 -36.89 -23.30
C ASN A 291 -2.08 -36.18 -23.52
N ALA A 292 -3.19 -36.75 -23.06
CA ALA A 292 -4.53 -36.18 -23.25
C ALA A 292 -4.80 -34.97 -22.35
N GLY A 293 -4.12 -34.88 -21.19
CA GLY A 293 -4.23 -33.76 -20.25
C GLY A 293 -4.03 -32.40 -20.92
N VAL A 294 -2.88 -32.20 -21.57
CA VAL A 294 -2.52 -30.93 -22.25
C VAL A 294 -3.56 -30.52 -23.29
N TYR A 295 -4.09 -31.47 -24.07
CA TYR A 295 -5.14 -31.19 -25.05
C TYR A 295 -6.44 -30.77 -24.36
N SER A 296 -6.86 -31.46 -23.29
CA SER A 296 -8.07 -31.07 -22.53
C SER A 296 -7.95 -29.70 -21.85
N SER A 297 -6.74 -29.30 -21.44
CA SER A 297 -6.47 -27.97 -20.90
C SER A 297 -6.61 -26.88 -21.97
N ALA A 298 -6.18 -27.15 -23.22
CA ALA A 298 -6.43 -26.26 -24.36
C ALA A 298 -7.92 -26.19 -24.75
N LEU A 299 -8.64 -27.33 -24.72
CA LEU A 299 -10.10 -27.37 -24.91
C LEU A 299 -10.84 -26.57 -23.83
N LEU A 300 -10.37 -26.60 -22.57
CA LEU A 300 -10.96 -25.85 -21.46
C LEU A 300 -10.84 -24.34 -21.70
N ASP A 301 -9.66 -23.85 -22.07
CA ASP A 301 -9.48 -22.42 -22.33
C ASP A 301 -10.34 -21.94 -23.52
N ALA A 302 -10.44 -22.75 -24.58
CA ALA A 302 -11.32 -22.45 -25.72
C ALA A 302 -12.80 -22.44 -25.33
N TYR A 303 -13.25 -23.42 -24.54
CA TYR A 303 -14.61 -23.50 -24.01
C TYR A 303 -14.96 -22.29 -23.14
N MET A 304 -14.03 -21.85 -22.28
CA MET A 304 -14.22 -20.69 -21.41
C MET A 304 -14.26 -19.37 -22.19
N ASP A 305 -13.43 -19.22 -23.24
CA ASP A 305 -13.52 -18.08 -24.16
C ASP A 305 -14.88 -18.03 -24.88
N TYR A 306 -15.40 -19.17 -25.34
CA TYR A 306 -16.73 -19.27 -25.92
C TYR A 306 -17.84 -18.90 -24.92
N LYS A 307 -17.75 -19.38 -23.68
CA LYS A 307 -18.71 -19.06 -22.60
C LYS A 307 -18.80 -17.56 -22.34
N VAL A 308 -17.66 -16.87 -22.31
CA VAL A 308 -17.62 -15.40 -22.13
C VAL A 308 -18.15 -14.67 -23.36
N MET A 309 -17.80 -15.11 -24.58
CA MET A 309 -18.39 -14.54 -25.80
C MET A 309 -19.92 -14.71 -25.83
N TRP A 310 -20.44 -15.88 -25.44
CA TRP A 310 -21.87 -16.15 -25.37
C TRP A 310 -22.60 -15.18 -24.42
N ARG A 311 -22.00 -14.87 -23.26
CA ARG A 311 -22.51 -13.86 -22.31
C ARG A 311 -22.43 -12.44 -22.88
N ASN A 312 -21.32 -12.08 -23.51
CA ASN A 312 -21.13 -10.74 -24.08
C ASN A 312 -22.13 -10.48 -25.23
N ILE A 313 -22.41 -11.49 -26.07
CA ILE A 313 -23.48 -11.43 -27.09
C ILE A 313 -24.85 -11.20 -26.44
N GLN A 314 -25.14 -11.86 -25.31
CA GLN A 314 -26.39 -11.67 -24.58
C GLN A 314 -26.54 -10.24 -24.02
N GLN A 315 -25.47 -9.63 -23.52
CA GLN A 315 -25.47 -8.24 -23.02
C GLN A 315 -25.56 -7.22 -24.18
N ALA A 316 -24.82 -7.45 -25.28
CA ALA A 316 -24.76 -6.56 -26.43
C ALA A 316 -26.09 -6.39 -27.19
N ARG A 317 -27.12 -7.18 -26.87
CA ARG A 317 -28.51 -7.01 -27.36
C ARG A 317 -29.10 -5.63 -27.06
N GLN A 318 -28.56 -4.88 -26.10
CA GLN A 318 -29.02 -3.54 -25.70
C GLN A 318 -28.22 -2.38 -26.33
N SER A 319 -27.21 -2.68 -27.16
CA SER A 319 -26.27 -1.68 -27.69
C SER A 319 -26.42 -1.47 -29.21
N THR A 320 -25.89 -0.36 -29.73
CA THR A 320 -25.80 -0.14 -31.19
C THR A 320 -24.67 -0.98 -31.78
N LEU A 321 -25.00 -1.75 -32.82
CA LEU A 321 -24.12 -2.75 -33.42
C LEU A 321 -23.77 -2.36 -34.85
N VAL A 322 -22.50 -2.53 -35.21
CA VAL A 322 -22.03 -2.42 -36.59
C VAL A 322 -21.56 -3.79 -37.06
N ALA A 323 -22.09 -4.24 -38.20
CA ALA A 323 -21.61 -5.45 -38.85
C ALA A 323 -20.15 -5.24 -39.28
N LYS A 324 -19.31 -6.27 -39.15
CA LYS A 324 -17.97 -6.21 -39.72
C LYS A 324 -18.01 -6.45 -41.22
N GLU A 325 -17.05 -5.87 -41.92
CA GLU A 325 -16.82 -6.11 -43.33
C GLU A 325 -16.35 -7.55 -43.57
N HIS A 326 -16.52 -8.01 -44.81
CA HIS A 326 -16.12 -9.34 -45.21
C HIS A 326 -14.59 -9.43 -45.36
N VAL A 327 -13.96 -10.37 -44.66
CA VAL A 327 -12.52 -10.67 -44.82
C VAL A 327 -12.39 -11.84 -45.80
N GLU A 328 -11.60 -11.70 -46.86
CA GLU A 328 -11.48 -12.73 -47.91
C GLU A 328 -10.92 -14.07 -47.38
N GLU A 329 -10.04 -14.02 -46.38
CA GLU A 329 -9.48 -15.18 -45.67
C GLU A 329 -10.57 -16.14 -45.14
N PHE A 330 -11.77 -15.64 -44.81
CA PHE A 330 -12.89 -16.50 -44.39
C PHE A 330 -13.42 -17.42 -45.49
N ASN A 331 -13.22 -17.10 -46.77
CA ASN A 331 -13.62 -17.97 -47.88
C ASN A 331 -12.75 -19.23 -47.95
N GLU A 332 -11.44 -19.08 -47.75
CA GLU A 332 -10.48 -20.20 -47.72
C GLU A 332 -10.75 -21.10 -46.51
N LEU A 333 -10.83 -20.50 -45.32
CA LEU A 333 -11.22 -21.17 -44.07
C LEU A 333 -12.57 -21.91 -44.21
N LYS A 334 -13.54 -21.37 -44.95
CA LYS A 334 -14.85 -22.01 -45.20
C LYS A 334 -14.73 -23.21 -46.13
N GLY A 335 -13.84 -23.14 -47.13
CA GLY A 335 -13.49 -24.26 -48.00
C GLY A 335 -12.87 -25.42 -47.22
N GLU A 336 -11.87 -25.13 -46.38
CA GLU A 336 -11.21 -26.12 -45.52
C GLU A 336 -12.17 -26.79 -44.53
N ALA A 337 -12.94 -25.98 -43.78
CA ALA A 337 -13.91 -26.48 -42.81
C ALA A 337 -14.94 -27.43 -43.46
N LYS A 338 -15.39 -27.09 -44.68
CA LYS A 338 -16.30 -27.95 -45.47
C LYS A 338 -15.59 -29.23 -45.92
N ALA A 339 -14.38 -29.13 -46.47
CA ALA A 339 -13.64 -30.30 -46.96
C ALA A 339 -13.35 -31.31 -45.84
N ASN A 340 -12.97 -30.83 -44.65
CA ASN A 340 -12.75 -31.69 -43.48
C ASN A 340 -14.06 -32.36 -43.01
N PHE A 341 -15.17 -31.60 -42.96
CA PHE A 341 -16.48 -32.17 -42.62
C PHE A 341 -16.92 -33.24 -43.63
N ASP A 342 -16.81 -32.97 -44.92
CA ASP A 342 -17.17 -33.93 -45.98
C ASP A 342 -16.29 -35.21 -45.89
N ALA A 343 -14.99 -35.08 -45.55
CA ALA A 343 -14.11 -36.21 -45.29
C ALA A 343 -14.50 -37.03 -44.04
N GLN A 344 -14.82 -36.36 -42.92
CA GLN A 344 -15.32 -37.03 -41.71
C GLN A 344 -16.63 -37.78 -41.97
N MET A 345 -17.54 -37.20 -42.75
CA MET A 345 -18.80 -37.84 -43.13
C MET A 345 -18.61 -39.10 -43.98
N VAL A 346 -17.57 -39.16 -44.83
CA VAL A 346 -17.21 -40.40 -45.55
C VAL A 346 -16.75 -41.49 -44.58
N VAL A 347 -15.89 -41.15 -43.62
CA VAL A 347 -15.42 -42.10 -42.58
C VAL A 347 -16.58 -42.58 -41.70
N TYR A 348 -17.48 -41.67 -41.30
CA TYR A 348 -18.66 -42.00 -40.51
C TYR A 348 -19.59 -42.98 -41.26
N LYS A 349 -19.98 -42.66 -42.49
CA LYS A 349 -20.82 -43.54 -43.33
C LYS A 349 -20.22 -44.92 -43.53
N LYS A 350 -18.90 -45.01 -43.71
CA LYS A 350 -18.19 -46.30 -43.79
C LYS A 350 -18.32 -47.10 -42.48
N LYS A 351 -18.11 -46.48 -41.32
CA LYS A 351 -18.27 -47.15 -40.02
C LYS A 351 -19.71 -47.64 -39.77
N VAL A 352 -20.72 -46.85 -40.14
CA VAL A 352 -22.13 -47.25 -40.05
C VAL A 352 -22.42 -48.47 -40.92
N ALA A 353 -21.98 -48.47 -42.19
CA ALA A 353 -22.16 -49.60 -43.09
C ALA A 353 -21.43 -50.87 -42.61
N GLU A 354 -20.21 -50.74 -42.08
CA GLU A 354 -19.47 -51.86 -41.46
C GLU A 354 -20.18 -52.43 -40.23
N PHE A 355 -20.88 -51.60 -39.45
CA PHE A 355 -21.68 -52.04 -38.31
C PHE A 355 -22.96 -52.76 -38.74
N GLU A 356 -23.71 -52.19 -39.69
CA GLU A 356 -24.91 -52.82 -40.25
C GLU A 356 -24.58 -54.22 -40.82
N LEU A 357 -23.43 -54.35 -41.48
CA LEU A 357 -22.93 -55.64 -41.98
C LEU A 357 -22.65 -56.64 -40.85
N LYS A 358 -21.96 -56.22 -39.78
CA LYS A 358 -21.70 -57.06 -38.58
C LYS A 358 -22.98 -57.47 -37.85
N ARG A 359 -23.97 -56.57 -37.79
CA ARG A 359 -25.30 -56.83 -37.21
C ARG A 359 -26.08 -57.85 -38.05
N GLY A 360 -25.98 -57.74 -39.38
CA GLY A 360 -26.56 -58.70 -40.32
C GLY A 360 -25.93 -60.10 -40.25
N SER A 361 -24.61 -60.21 -40.12
CA SER A 361 -23.93 -61.51 -40.01
C SER A 361 -24.27 -62.28 -38.74
N ASN A 362 -24.40 -61.59 -37.59
CA ASN A 362 -24.77 -62.23 -36.32
C ASN A 362 -26.21 -62.80 -36.29
N LEU A 363 -27.09 -62.36 -37.20
CA LEU A 363 -28.43 -62.92 -37.37
C LEU A 363 -28.47 -64.16 -38.30
N LEU A 364 -27.41 -64.41 -39.07
CA LEU A 364 -27.35 -65.52 -40.03
C LEU A 364 -26.57 -66.74 -39.51
N THR A 365 -25.63 -66.56 -38.56
CA THR A 365 -24.93 -67.67 -37.90
C THR A 365 -25.62 -68.06 -36.60
N GLY A 366 -26.75 -68.78 -36.71
CA GLY A 366 -27.50 -69.26 -35.55
C GLY A 366 -26.67 -70.25 -34.70
N ASN A 367 -26.35 -69.87 -33.46
CA ASN A 367 -25.73 -70.73 -32.47
C ASN A 367 -26.59 -70.72 -31.18
N PRO A 368 -27.25 -71.84 -30.81
CA PRO A 368 -28.28 -71.84 -29.76
C PRO A 368 -27.68 -71.99 -28.36
N ALA A 369 -27.23 -70.87 -27.77
CA ALA A 369 -26.65 -70.86 -26.42
C ALA A 369 -27.02 -69.62 -25.57
N CYS A 370 -28.27 -69.13 -25.69
CA CYS A 370 -28.84 -68.18 -24.73
C CYS A 370 -30.14 -68.74 -24.15
N VAL A 371 -30.02 -69.48 -23.05
CA VAL A 371 -31.18 -69.86 -22.23
C VAL A 371 -31.64 -68.62 -21.46
N SER A 372 -32.90 -68.23 -21.66
CA SER A 372 -33.55 -67.18 -20.88
C SER A 372 -33.56 -67.54 -19.38
N PRO A 373 -33.20 -66.63 -18.46
CA PRO A 373 -33.36 -66.90 -17.03
C PRO A 373 -34.84 -67.12 -16.69
N PRO A 374 -35.16 -68.03 -15.74
CA PRO A 374 -36.54 -68.28 -15.34
C PRO A 374 -37.13 -67.05 -14.62
N PRO A 375 -38.46 -66.85 -14.67
CA PRO A 375 -39.10 -65.73 -13.98
C PRO A 375 -38.94 -65.85 -12.47
N ILE A 376 -38.35 -64.82 -11.84
CA ILE A 376 -38.27 -64.72 -10.38
C ILE A 376 -39.67 -64.38 -9.85
N VAL A 377 -40.28 -65.34 -9.15
CA VAL A 377 -41.52 -65.14 -8.41
C VAL A 377 -41.22 -64.29 -7.17
N PRO A 378 -41.93 -63.17 -6.92
CA PRO A 378 -41.75 -62.40 -5.70
C PRO A 378 -42.29 -63.17 -4.48
N PRO A 379 -41.62 -63.13 -3.32
CA PRO A 379 -42.13 -63.75 -2.10
C PRO A 379 -43.40 -63.05 -1.62
N ALA A 380 -44.38 -63.85 -1.16
CA ALA A 380 -45.68 -63.36 -0.74
C ALA A 380 -45.62 -62.51 0.53
N VAL A 381 -46.27 -61.34 0.50
CA VAL A 381 -46.63 -60.58 1.70
C VAL A 381 -47.92 -61.18 2.27
N PRO A 382 -47.99 -61.55 3.56
CA PRO A 382 -49.23 -62.02 4.15
C PRO A 382 -50.22 -60.86 4.31
N VAL A 383 -51.33 -60.94 3.58
CA VAL A 383 -52.45 -60.00 3.67
C VAL A 383 -53.25 -60.28 4.95
N ALA A 384 -53.34 -59.30 5.83
CA ALA A 384 -54.29 -59.33 6.95
C ALA A 384 -55.68 -58.91 6.45
N THR A 385 -56.65 -59.84 6.50
CA THR A 385 -58.06 -59.58 6.18
C THR A 385 -58.74 -58.72 7.26
N PRO A 386 -59.60 -57.76 6.89
CA PRO A 386 -60.49 -57.08 7.82
C PRO A 386 -61.77 -57.93 8.08
N PRO A 387 -62.35 -57.93 9.29
CA PRO A 387 -63.71 -58.39 9.51
C PRO A 387 -64.73 -57.27 9.19
N ALA A 388 -65.94 -57.69 8.83
CA ALA A 388 -66.99 -56.81 8.32
C ALA A 388 -67.83 -56.12 9.41
N VAL A 389 -68.59 -55.13 8.93
CA VAL A 389 -69.61 -54.34 9.63
C VAL A 389 -70.64 -55.21 10.35
N ASP A 390 -71.07 -54.79 11.54
CA ASP A 390 -72.48 -54.92 11.91
C ASP A 390 -72.98 -53.68 12.67
N SER A 391 -74.29 -53.46 12.67
CA SER A 391 -74.94 -52.18 13.00
C SER A 391 -75.72 -52.21 14.31
N THR A 392 -75.80 -51.07 15.03
CA THR A 392 -77.01 -50.55 15.71
C THR A 392 -76.73 -49.20 16.40
N GLY A 393 -77.80 -48.50 16.82
CA GLY A 393 -77.85 -47.08 17.22
C GLY A 393 -77.03 -46.63 18.46
N ALA A 394 -77.18 -45.43 19.02
CA ALA A 394 -77.98 -44.23 18.74
C ALA A 394 -77.67 -43.14 19.80
N VAL A 395 -77.97 -41.86 19.52
CA VAL A 395 -78.20 -40.74 20.49
C VAL A 395 -77.02 -40.21 21.36
N ALA A 396 -76.44 -39.11 20.87
CA ALA A 396 -76.31 -37.76 21.48
C ALA A 396 -75.76 -37.46 22.90
N VAL A 397 -75.24 -36.21 22.99
CA VAL A 397 -75.16 -35.24 24.11
C VAL A 397 -73.75 -34.88 24.63
N SER A 398 -73.53 -33.56 24.63
CA SER A 398 -72.45 -32.72 25.14
C SER A 398 -72.02 -32.95 26.60
N SER A 399 -70.77 -32.58 26.96
CA SER A 399 -70.51 -31.32 27.71
C SER A 399 -69.04 -31.08 28.15
N VAL A 400 -68.63 -29.82 27.99
CA VAL A 400 -67.51 -29.06 28.60
C VAL A 400 -67.10 -29.44 30.03
N SER A 401 -65.78 -29.41 30.35
CA SER A 401 -65.19 -28.66 31.50
C SER A 401 -63.65 -28.77 31.66
N GLN A 402 -63.03 -27.63 32.00
CA GLN A 402 -61.74 -27.43 32.70
C GLN A 402 -62.05 -26.53 33.95
N PRO A 403 -61.10 -26.08 34.82
CA PRO A 403 -59.71 -26.48 35.13
C PRO A 403 -59.46 -26.69 36.66
N VAL A 404 -58.19 -26.80 37.10
CA VAL A 404 -57.52 -26.11 38.27
C VAL A 404 -56.46 -27.00 38.98
N PRO A 405 -55.27 -26.47 39.40
CA PRO A 405 -54.13 -27.20 40.01
C PRO A 405 -54.06 -26.95 41.56
N PRO A 406 -52.93 -27.00 42.34
CA PRO A 406 -51.53 -27.41 42.08
C PRO A 406 -50.83 -28.25 43.19
N ALA A 407 -49.58 -28.68 42.94
CA ALA A 407 -48.48 -28.77 43.94
C ALA A 407 -47.12 -28.94 43.22
N ALA A 408 -46.02 -28.45 43.80
CA ALA A 408 -44.68 -28.45 43.20
C ALA A 408 -43.61 -29.00 44.16
N GLN A 409 -42.52 -29.56 43.62
CA GLN A 409 -41.14 -29.51 44.16
C GLN A 409 -40.11 -29.95 43.08
N PRO A 410 -38.79 -29.66 43.23
CA PRO A 410 -37.93 -29.30 42.10
C PRO A 410 -36.87 -30.35 41.70
N LEU A 411 -36.44 -30.34 40.43
CA LEU A 411 -35.24 -31.03 39.96
C LEU A 411 -34.45 -30.25 38.88
N SER A 412 -33.14 -30.49 38.93
CA SER A 412 -31.96 -29.95 38.24
C SER A 412 -32.04 -29.57 36.74
N PRO A 413 -31.12 -28.70 36.25
CA PRO A 413 -31.06 -28.30 34.84
C PRO A 413 -30.58 -29.44 33.91
N PRO A 414 -31.10 -29.53 32.67
CA PRO A 414 -30.76 -30.61 31.75
C PRO A 414 -29.44 -30.38 31.01
N VAL A 415 -28.74 -31.48 30.75
CA VAL A 415 -27.58 -31.56 29.85
C VAL A 415 -28.02 -31.22 28.42
N VAL A 416 -27.34 -30.26 27.79
CA VAL A 416 -27.53 -29.97 26.36
C VAL A 416 -26.89 -31.09 25.53
N GLN A 417 -27.71 -31.91 24.90
CA GLN A 417 -27.26 -32.84 23.87
C GLN A 417 -26.86 -32.07 22.61
N PRO A 418 -25.74 -32.41 21.94
CA PRO A 418 -25.42 -31.82 20.63
C PRO A 418 -26.49 -32.21 19.61
N THR A 419 -26.97 -31.23 18.86
CA THR A 419 -27.96 -31.42 17.80
C THR A 419 -27.42 -32.30 16.68
N ALA A 420 -28.25 -33.25 16.22
CA ALA A 420 -27.89 -34.12 15.11
C ALA A 420 -27.64 -33.28 13.82
N PRO A 421 -26.62 -33.63 13.01
CA PRO A 421 -26.36 -32.91 11.77
C PRO A 421 -27.52 -33.08 10.79
N VAL A 422 -27.95 -31.97 10.19
CA VAL A 422 -28.98 -31.95 9.15
C VAL A 422 -28.51 -32.79 7.97
N ALA A 423 -29.23 -33.87 7.66
CA ALA A 423 -28.94 -34.71 6.51
C ALA A 423 -29.06 -33.89 5.21
N GLN A 424 -27.93 -33.73 4.51
CA GLN A 424 -27.95 -33.19 3.15
C GLN A 424 -28.69 -34.18 2.23
N PRO A 425 -29.55 -33.71 1.31
CA PRO A 425 -30.24 -34.60 0.40
C PRO A 425 -29.21 -35.31 -0.50
N ALA A 426 -29.29 -36.64 -0.54
CA ALA A 426 -28.45 -37.45 -1.42
C ALA A 426 -28.62 -36.99 -2.88
N ALA A 427 -27.52 -36.96 -3.63
CA ALA A 427 -27.55 -36.67 -5.05
C ALA A 427 -28.54 -37.62 -5.77
N PRO A 428 -29.34 -37.13 -6.73
CA PRO A 428 -30.35 -37.95 -7.39
C PRO A 428 -29.67 -39.11 -8.13
N VAL A 429 -29.86 -40.32 -7.63
CA VAL A 429 -29.50 -41.55 -8.34
C VAL A 429 -30.41 -41.65 -9.55
N VAL A 430 -29.90 -41.27 -10.72
CA VAL A 430 -30.60 -41.44 -11.98
C VAL A 430 -30.74 -42.96 -12.23
N PRO A 431 -31.96 -43.51 -12.36
CA PRO A 431 -32.12 -44.93 -12.64
C PRO A 431 -31.59 -45.26 -14.03
N TYR A 432 -30.51 -46.04 -14.08
CA TYR A 432 -29.88 -46.50 -15.31
C TYR A 432 -30.77 -47.51 -16.05
N SER A 433 -31.05 -47.25 -17.33
CA SER A 433 -31.67 -48.24 -18.22
C SER A 433 -30.61 -49.21 -18.76
N PRO A 434 -30.89 -50.52 -18.83
CA PRO A 434 -29.91 -51.51 -19.25
C PRO A 434 -29.49 -51.35 -20.72
N PRO A 435 -28.22 -51.66 -21.08
CA PRO A 435 -27.69 -51.43 -22.41
C PRO A 435 -28.06 -52.59 -23.34
N ALA A 436 -29.11 -52.39 -24.15
CA ALA A 436 -29.46 -53.28 -25.26
C ALA A 436 -29.41 -52.57 -26.64
N LEU A 437 -29.03 -51.27 -26.66
CA LEU A 437 -29.06 -50.41 -27.86
C LEU A 437 -27.87 -49.43 -27.98
N ALA A 438 -26.96 -49.38 -27.00
CA ALA A 438 -25.96 -48.30 -26.89
C ALA A 438 -24.53 -48.68 -27.33
N GLU A 439 -24.28 -49.88 -27.82
CA GLU A 439 -22.92 -50.36 -28.14
C GLU A 439 -22.31 -49.78 -29.43
N LEU A 440 -23.08 -49.02 -30.24
CA LEU A 440 -22.53 -48.37 -31.44
C LEU A 440 -23.31 -47.14 -31.92
N GLU A 441 -22.89 -45.96 -31.45
CA GLU A 441 -22.98 -44.72 -32.23
C GLU A 441 -21.65 -43.98 -32.17
N ALA A 442 -20.86 -44.06 -33.24
CA ALA A 442 -19.98 -42.94 -33.55
C ALA A 442 -20.91 -41.75 -33.82
N ALA A 443 -20.94 -40.75 -32.94
CA ALA A 443 -21.86 -39.63 -33.10
C ALA A 443 -21.65 -38.96 -34.47
N GLU A 444 -22.74 -38.68 -35.20
CA GLU A 444 -22.65 -38.03 -36.51
C GLU A 444 -21.81 -36.74 -36.39
N PRO A 445 -20.80 -36.54 -37.26
CA PRO A 445 -20.00 -35.32 -37.30
C PRO A 445 -20.90 -34.08 -37.31
N LEU A 446 -20.55 -33.07 -36.50
CA LEU A 446 -21.32 -31.83 -36.46
C LEU A 446 -20.88 -30.90 -37.60
N PRO A 447 -21.81 -30.29 -38.35
CA PRO A 447 -21.45 -29.40 -39.44
C PRO A 447 -20.64 -28.18 -38.95
N PRO A 448 -19.74 -27.63 -39.77
CA PRO A 448 -19.09 -26.37 -39.47
C PRO A 448 -20.12 -25.24 -39.40
N ASN A 449 -19.89 -24.27 -38.52
CA ASN A 449 -20.68 -23.04 -38.52
C ASN A 449 -20.35 -22.22 -39.77
N ASP A 450 -21.32 -21.45 -40.26
CA ASP A 450 -21.10 -20.61 -41.44
C ASP A 450 -20.16 -19.44 -41.11
N LEU A 451 -19.01 -19.37 -41.79
CA LEU A 451 -17.94 -18.38 -41.52
C LEU A 451 -18.23 -16.99 -42.11
N THR A 452 -19.50 -16.62 -42.22
CA THR A 452 -19.93 -15.29 -42.65
C THR A 452 -20.03 -14.35 -41.45
N PRO A 453 -19.53 -13.09 -41.53
CA PRO A 453 -19.75 -12.09 -40.48
C PRO A 453 -21.23 -11.94 -40.12
N TYR A 454 -21.54 -11.92 -38.82
CA TYR A 454 -22.91 -11.80 -38.36
C TYR A 454 -23.45 -10.38 -38.59
N ARG A 455 -24.74 -10.30 -38.96
CA ARG A 455 -25.43 -9.01 -39.11
C ARG A 455 -25.47 -8.25 -37.79
N GLY A 456 -25.12 -6.96 -37.80
CA GLY A 456 -25.28 -6.02 -36.68
C GLY A 456 -26.74 -5.70 -36.37
N SER A 457 -27.50 -6.70 -35.93
CA SER A 457 -28.92 -6.62 -35.57
C SER A 457 -29.25 -7.68 -34.52
N LEU A 458 -30.34 -7.49 -33.78
CA LEU A 458 -30.78 -8.44 -32.74
C LEU A 458 -30.86 -9.89 -33.26
N PHE A 459 -31.45 -10.11 -34.43
CA PHE A 459 -31.53 -11.43 -35.08
C PHE A 459 -30.15 -12.02 -35.46
N GLY A 460 -29.18 -11.17 -35.78
CA GLY A 460 -27.81 -11.58 -36.08
C GLY A 460 -27.05 -12.01 -34.83
N LEU A 461 -27.20 -11.28 -33.72
CA LEU A 461 -26.71 -11.71 -32.40
C LEU A 461 -27.40 -13.00 -31.92
N ASP A 462 -28.68 -13.19 -32.22
CA ASP A 462 -29.42 -14.39 -31.83
C ASP A 462 -29.03 -15.63 -32.65
N LYS A 463 -28.60 -15.46 -33.91
CA LYS A 463 -27.87 -16.50 -34.65
C LYS A 463 -26.51 -16.74 -33.99
N ALA A 464 -25.69 -15.70 -33.81
CA ALA A 464 -24.36 -15.81 -33.21
C ALA A 464 -24.37 -16.49 -31.83
N ARG A 465 -25.37 -16.22 -30.98
CA ARG A 465 -25.50 -16.84 -29.65
C ARG A 465 -25.80 -18.34 -29.73
N ARG A 466 -26.58 -18.79 -30.73
CA ARG A 466 -26.85 -20.22 -30.97
C ARG A 466 -25.61 -20.92 -31.51
N ASP A 467 -24.99 -20.33 -32.53
CA ASP A 467 -23.79 -20.84 -33.19
C ASP A 467 -22.60 -20.91 -32.20
N CYS A 468 -22.46 -19.91 -31.31
CA CYS A 468 -21.51 -19.89 -30.20
C CYS A 468 -21.75 -21.03 -29.20
N ARG A 469 -23.00 -21.33 -28.85
CA ARG A 469 -23.34 -22.49 -28.00
C ARG A 469 -23.08 -23.82 -28.72
N PHE A 470 -23.23 -23.85 -30.05
CA PHE A 470 -22.95 -25.02 -30.86
C PHE A 470 -21.45 -25.35 -30.89
N GLU A 471 -20.57 -24.35 -30.94
CA GLU A 471 -19.11 -24.56 -30.77
C GLU A 471 -18.77 -25.09 -29.35
N MET A 472 -19.44 -24.61 -28.30
CA MET A 472 -19.27 -25.20 -26.95
C MET A 472 -19.67 -26.69 -26.92
N ILE A 473 -20.76 -27.07 -27.60
CA ILE A 473 -21.21 -28.48 -27.70
C ILE A 473 -20.20 -29.33 -28.47
N LYS A 474 -19.58 -28.80 -29.52
CA LYS A 474 -18.49 -29.48 -30.24
C LYS A 474 -17.29 -29.76 -29.34
N ILE A 475 -16.88 -28.79 -28.52
CA ILE A 475 -15.79 -28.98 -27.55
C ILE A 475 -16.14 -30.07 -26.52
N VAL A 476 -17.38 -30.11 -26.01
CA VAL A 476 -17.82 -31.20 -25.11
C VAL A 476 -17.73 -32.57 -25.79
N ARG A 477 -18.22 -32.70 -27.04
CA ARG A 477 -18.08 -33.94 -27.83
C ARG A 477 -16.63 -34.33 -28.10
N GLU A 478 -15.74 -33.35 -28.27
CA GLU A 478 -14.30 -33.62 -28.44
C GLU A 478 -13.67 -34.16 -27.15
N VAL A 479 -14.06 -33.62 -25.99
CA VAL A 479 -13.68 -34.18 -24.68
C VAL A 479 -14.19 -35.61 -24.50
N ASP A 480 -15.42 -35.91 -24.93
CA ASP A 480 -15.95 -37.28 -24.90
C ASP A 480 -15.15 -38.21 -25.82
N ALA A 481 -14.85 -37.79 -27.06
CA ALA A 481 -14.03 -38.57 -27.99
C ALA A 481 -12.62 -38.88 -27.45
N VAL A 482 -11.99 -37.94 -26.74
CA VAL A 482 -10.69 -38.14 -26.08
C VAL A 482 -10.82 -39.04 -24.83
N ALA A 483 -11.96 -39.02 -24.14
CA ALA A 483 -12.23 -39.93 -23.03
C ALA A 483 -12.37 -41.39 -23.50
N ASP A 484 -12.97 -41.60 -24.67
CA ASP A 484 -13.17 -42.93 -25.27
C ASP A 484 -11.91 -43.47 -25.98
N ASP A 485 -11.13 -42.61 -26.66
CA ASP A 485 -9.82 -42.95 -27.23
C ASP A 485 -8.80 -41.80 -27.02
N PRO A 486 -7.84 -41.92 -26.09
CA PRO A 486 -6.87 -40.85 -25.82
C PRO A 486 -5.97 -40.50 -27.00
N LYS A 487 -5.82 -41.41 -27.98
CA LYS A 487 -5.01 -41.16 -29.18
C LYS A 487 -5.56 -40.01 -30.02
N VAL A 488 -6.85 -39.74 -29.90
CA VAL A 488 -7.56 -38.58 -30.47
C VAL A 488 -6.84 -37.26 -30.14
N ALA A 489 -6.34 -37.11 -28.91
CA ALA A 489 -5.61 -35.91 -28.47
C ALA A 489 -4.24 -35.72 -29.14
N CYS A 490 -3.70 -36.77 -29.78
CA CYS A 490 -2.39 -36.76 -30.42
C CYS A 490 -2.47 -36.93 -31.95
N ASP A 491 -3.67 -36.95 -32.54
CA ASP A 491 -3.86 -37.10 -33.98
C ASP A 491 -3.62 -35.76 -34.71
N PRO A 492 -2.52 -35.61 -35.48
CA PRO A 492 -2.21 -34.35 -36.16
C PRO A 492 -3.17 -34.05 -37.32
N MET A 493 -3.92 -35.04 -37.81
CA MET A 493 -4.90 -34.86 -38.88
C MET A 493 -6.26 -34.41 -38.33
N ARG A 494 -6.47 -34.48 -37.01
CA ARG A 494 -7.73 -34.14 -36.35
C ARG A 494 -7.90 -32.62 -36.16
N SER A 495 -8.02 -31.93 -37.28
CA SER A 495 -8.30 -30.51 -37.36
C SER A 495 -9.81 -30.20 -37.37
N TRP A 496 -10.17 -28.93 -37.19
CA TRP A 496 -11.52 -28.39 -37.44
C TRP A 496 -12.70 -28.97 -36.62
N GLN A 497 -12.46 -29.65 -35.50
CA GLN A 497 -13.55 -30.19 -34.65
C GLN A 497 -14.40 -29.10 -33.99
N TYR A 498 -13.82 -27.93 -33.75
CA TYR A 498 -14.49 -26.70 -33.37
C TYR A 498 -13.76 -25.52 -34.01
N LEU A 499 -14.45 -24.40 -34.20
CA LEU A 499 -13.83 -23.17 -34.71
C LEU A 499 -12.99 -22.51 -33.61
N SER A 500 -11.85 -21.90 -33.97
CA SER A 500 -11.07 -21.12 -32.99
C SER A 500 -11.90 -19.96 -32.40
N PRO A 501 -11.92 -19.76 -31.06
CA PRO A 501 -12.63 -18.65 -30.43
C PRO A 501 -12.22 -17.27 -30.97
N ALA A 502 -10.96 -17.12 -31.40
CA ALA A 502 -10.45 -15.89 -32.01
C ALA A 502 -11.12 -15.62 -33.37
N VAL A 503 -11.21 -16.65 -34.23
CA VAL A 503 -11.87 -16.55 -35.54
C VAL A 503 -13.38 -16.29 -35.36
N PHE A 504 -14.04 -17.00 -34.43
CA PHE A 504 -15.44 -16.72 -34.12
C PHE A 504 -15.67 -15.28 -33.64
N ARG A 505 -14.77 -14.74 -32.80
CA ARG A 505 -14.79 -13.33 -32.36
C ARG A 505 -14.62 -12.36 -33.53
N MET A 506 -13.87 -12.73 -34.57
CA MET A 506 -13.76 -11.91 -35.78
C MET A 506 -15.09 -11.84 -36.56
N LEU A 507 -15.93 -12.88 -36.53
CA LEU A 507 -17.26 -12.86 -37.16
C LEU A 507 -18.29 -12.00 -36.41
N LEU A 508 -18.13 -11.79 -35.09
CA LEU A 508 -19.10 -11.06 -34.26
C LEU A 508 -19.17 -9.55 -34.59
N PRO A 509 -20.37 -8.92 -34.56
CA PRO A 509 -20.52 -7.48 -34.77
C PRO A 509 -19.77 -6.69 -33.69
N THR A 510 -19.23 -5.53 -34.06
CA THR A 510 -18.63 -4.59 -33.09
C THR A 510 -19.71 -3.71 -32.47
N VAL A 511 -19.64 -3.53 -31.14
CA VAL A 511 -20.43 -2.54 -30.42
C VAL A 511 -19.78 -1.17 -30.64
N ARG A 512 -20.49 -0.23 -31.30
CA ARG A 512 -20.09 1.18 -31.33
C ARG A 512 -20.75 1.91 -30.18
N ASN A 513 -19.96 2.21 -29.15
CA ASN A 513 -20.36 3.14 -28.10
C ASN A 513 -20.03 4.55 -28.58
N PHE A 514 -21.00 5.24 -29.20
CA PHE A 514 -20.82 6.61 -29.69
C PHE A 514 -20.29 7.58 -28.62
N ASP A 515 -20.69 7.39 -27.35
CA ASP A 515 -20.17 8.19 -26.24
C ASP A 515 -18.69 7.92 -25.95
N ARG A 516 -18.23 6.68 -26.17
CA ARG A 516 -16.82 6.30 -26.01
C ARG A 516 -15.98 6.70 -27.22
N GLU A 517 -16.56 6.67 -28.43
CA GLU A 517 -15.92 7.20 -29.64
C GLU A 517 -15.78 8.71 -29.54
N ARG A 518 -16.85 9.44 -29.18
CA ARG A 518 -16.77 10.89 -28.88
C ARG A 518 -15.81 11.21 -27.74
N ALA A 519 -15.83 10.45 -26.64
CA ALA A 519 -14.88 10.65 -25.55
C ALA A 519 -13.43 10.35 -25.97
N ALA A 520 -13.20 9.40 -26.89
CA ALA A 520 -11.88 9.10 -27.43
C ALA A 520 -11.41 10.17 -28.45
N GLU A 521 -12.31 10.71 -29.27
CA GLU A 521 -12.04 11.85 -30.15
C GLU A 521 -11.73 13.10 -29.31
N GLN A 522 -12.57 13.44 -28.34
CA GLN A 522 -12.36 14.54 -27.39
C GLN A 522 -11.07 14.35 -26.58
N ALA A 523 -10.75 13.13 -26.12
CA ALA A 523 -9.49 12.83 -25.46
C ALA A 523 -8.29 12.91 -26.40
N SER A 524 -8.45 12.56 -27.69
CA SER A 524 -7.41 12.70 -28.72
C SER A 524 -7.14 14.18 -29.02
N GLU A 525 -8.18 14.99 -29.17
CA GLU A 525 -8.06 16.45 -29.34
C GLU A 525 -7.50 17.12 -28.09
N ALA A 526 -7.97 16.76 -26.90
CA ALA A 526 -7.42 17.23 -25.63
C ALA A 526 -5.95 16.81 -25.45
N ALA A 527 -5.56 15.60 -25.85
CA ALA A 527 -4.18 15.15 -25.81
C ALA A 527 -3.29 15.87 -26.84
N LYS A 528 -3.78 16.12 -28.06
CA LYS A 528 -3.09 16.95 -29.07
C LYS A 528 -2.91 18.39 -28.56
N LYS A 529 -3.96 18.97 -27.98
CA LYS A 529 -3.92 20.32 -27.40
C LYS A 529 -2.98 20.40 -26.21
N ALA A 530 -3.07 19.47 -25.25
CA ALA A 530 -2.17 19.38 -24.11
C ALA A 530 -0.71 19.10 -24.51
N LYS A 531 -0.49 18.37 -25.61
CA LYS A 531 0.85 18.19 -26.19
C LYS A 531 1.38 19.50 -26.77
N ALA A 532 0.58 20.21 -27.57
CA ALA A 532 0.94 21.52 -28.13
C ALA A 532 1.17 22.57 -27.02
N GLU A 533 0.36 22.57 -25.96
CA GLU A 533 0.54 23.41 -24.77
C GLU A 533 1.81 23.05 -23.99
N LYS A 534 2.16 21.77 -23.87
CA LYS A 534 3.44 21.32 -23.27
C LYS A 534 4.64 21.70 -24.13
N GLU A 535 4.56 21.57 -25.45
CA GLU A 535 5.63 21.98 -26.38
C GLU A 535 5.81 23.51 -26.37
N ALA A 536 4.72 24.28 -26.35
CA ALA A 536 4.75 25.73 -26.18
C ALA A 536 5.33 26.15 -24.82
N HIS A 537 4.95 25.46 -23.73
CA HIS A 537 5.50 25.70 -22.40
C HIS A 537 6.98 25.31 -22.31
N GLN A 538 7.42 24.22 -22.96
CA GLN A 538 8.84 23.86 -23.05
C GLN A 538 9.63 24.89 -23.85
N LEU A 539 9.08 25.40 -24.95
CA LEU A 539 9.70 26.46 -25.73
C LEU A 539 9.83 27.76 -24.90
N ALA A 540 8.75 28.18 -24.23
CA ALA A 540 8.78 29.35 -23.33
C ALA A 540 9.75 29.16 -22.15
N MET A 541 9.80 27.96 -21.56
CA MET A 541 10.76 27.64 -20.49
C MET A 541 12.20 27.64 -21.00
N ALA A 542 12.46 27.15 -22.22
CA ALA A 542 13.78 27.22 -22.86
C ALA A 542 14.18 28.68 -23.14
N THR A 543 13.28 29.52 -23.65
CA THR A 543 13.53 30.95 -23.86
C THR A 543 13.84 31.67 -22.55
N ASN A 544 13.05 31.42 -21.50
CA ASN A 544 13.29 31.97 -20.16
C ASN A 544 14.61 31.45 -19.56
N LEU A 545 14.97 30.19 -19.79
CA LEU A 545 16.24 29.63 -19.32
C LEU A 545 17.44 30.28 -20.02
N THR A 546 17.36 30.54 -21.33
CA THR A 546 18.41 31.29 -22.06
C THR A 546 18.52 32.71 -21.53
N ALA A 547 17.42 33.46 -21.45
CA ALA A 547 17.43 34.82 -20.90
C ALA A 547 17.95 34.87 -19.45
N SER A 548 17.65 33.85 -18.64
CA SER A 548 18.17 33.75 -17.28
C SER A 548 19.66 33.38 -17.24
N LYS A 549 20.17 32.57 -18.19
CA LYS A 549 21.62 32.31 -18.34
C LYS A 549 22.36 33.58 -18.75
N ASP A 550 21.85 34.32 -19.73
CA ASP A 550 22.44 35.58 -20.17
C ASP A 550 22.52 36.58 -19.00
N LYS A 551 21.44 36.68 -18.20
CA LYS A 551 21.41 37.49 -16.99
C LYS A 551 22.39 37.01 -15.92
N VAL A 552 22.58 35.69 -15.74
CA VAL A 552 23.61 35.15 -14.84
C VAL A 552 25.01 35.52 -15.33
N THR A 553 25.32 35.37 -16.62
CA THR A 553 26.64 35.75 -17.16
C THR A 553 26.93 37.25 -17.03
N LEU A 554 25.89 38.11 -17.13
CA LEU A 554 26.01 39.54 -16.86
C LEU A 554 26.31 39.82 -15.38
N LEU A 555 25.59 39.15 -14.47
CA LEU A 555 25.79 39.28 -13.02
C LEU A 555 27.15 38.72 -12.58
N GLU A 556 27.65 37.65 -13.19
CA GLU A 556 29.02 37.14 -12.97
C GLU A 556 30.09 38.14 -13.43
N GLY A 557 29.86 38.83 -14.56
CA GLY A 557 30.71 39.93 -15.00
C GLY A 557 30.72 41.09 -14.00
N GLN A 558 29.55 41.56 -13.59
CA GLN A 558 29.39 42.61 -12.58
C GLN A 558 29.98 42.21 -11.22
N SER A 559 29.87 40.94 -10.82
CA SER A 559 30.45 40.45 -9.56
C SER A 559 31.98 40.44 -9.60
N LYS A 560 32.60 40.11 -10.74
CA LYS A 560 34.06 40.19 -10.90
C LYS A 560 34.56 41.63 -10.88
N GLU A 561 33.85 42.53 -11.56
CA GLU A 561 34.15 43.96 -11.55
C GLU A 561 34.02 44.53 -10.14
N LEU A 562 32.90 44.27 -9.45
CA LEU A 562 32.68 44.66 -8.05
C LEU A 562 33.79 44.13 -7.13
N GLN A 563 34.19 42.87 -7.30
CA GLN A 563 35.25 42.28 -6.49
C GLN A 563 36.62 42.95 -6.74
N SER A 564 36.96 43.29 -7.99
CA SER A 564 38.17 44.08 -8.28
C SER A 564 38.12 45.48 -7.68
N THR A 565 36.96 46.16 -7.70
CA THR A 565 36.81 47.47 -7.05
C THR A 565 36.87 47.37 -5.53
N LYS A 566 36.41 46.25 -4.96
CA LYS A 566 36.49 45.97 -3.53
C LYS A 566 37.95 45.77 -3.09
N GLU A 567 38.73 45.00 -3.83
CA GLU A 567 40.15 44.75 -3.55
C GLU A 567 40.96 46.06 -3.60
N GLU A 568 40.69 46.94 -4.57
CA GLU A 568 41.31 48.27 -4.64
C GLU A 568 40.85 49.19 -3.48
N LEU A 569 39.57 49.15 -3.09
CA LEU A 569 39.06 49.89 -1.92
C LEU A 569 39.64 49.38 -0.59
N GLU A 570 39.81 48.07 -0.42
CA GLU A 570 40.44 47.48 0.78
C GLU A 570 41.92 47.90 0.89
N LYS A 571 42.64 47.95 -0.23
CA LYS A 571 44.00 48.48 -0.29
C LYS A 571 44.06 49.98 0.04
N GLN A 572 43.17 50.80 -0.53
CA GLN A 572 43.07 52.23 -0.19
C GLN A 572 42.70 52.45 1.28
N LEU A 573 41.85 51.59 1.85
CA LEU A 573 41.50 51.62 3.28
C LEU A 573 42.71 51.27 4.15
N GLU A 574 43.54 50.30 3.76
CA GLU A 574 44.76 49.94 4.49
C GLU A 574 45.81 51.07 4.45
N GLU A 575 45.96 51.75 3.31
CA GLU A 575 46.78 52.96 3.18
C GLU A 575 46.24 54.11 4.05
N LEU A 576 44.93 54.35 4.06
CA LEU A 576 44.27 55.33 4.92
C LEU A 576 44.40 55.00 6.41
N GLN A 577 44.33 53.73 6.79
CA GLN A 577 44.52 53.29 8.18
C GLN A 577 45.96 53.53 8.64
N LYS A 578 46.96 53.20 7.80
CA LYS A 578 48.37 53.51 8.07
C LYS A 578 48.59 55.02 8.23
N ALA A 579 48.02 55.83 7.32
CA ALA A 579 48.07 57.29 7.41
C ALA A 579 47.38 57.81 8.69
N HIS A 580 46.20 57.28 9.04
CA HIS A 580 45.47 57.64 10.25
C HIS A 580 46.24 57.26 11.52
N GLU A 581 46.91 56.10 11.56
CA GLU A 581 47.70 55.70 12.72
C GLU A 581 48.98 56.56 12.88
N THR A 582 49.60 56.99 11.78
CA THR A 582 50.68 57.99 11.80
C THR A 582 50.17 59.35 12.28
N LEU A 583 49.01 59.81 11.80
CA LEU A 583 48.36 61.05 12.22
C LEU A 583 47.95 60.99 13.70
N LYS A 584 47.47 59.83 14.17
CA LYS A 584 47.10 59.59 15.56
C LYS A 584 48.32 59.62 16.47
N LYS A 585 49.44 59.01 16.08
CA LYS A 585 50.70 59.08 16.85
C LYS A 585 51.22 60.53 16.96
N THR A 586 51.09 61.34 15.92
CA THR A 586 51.43 62.78 15.98
C THR A 586 50.42 63.59 16.80
N TYR A 587 49.12 63.29 16.71
CA TYR A 587 48.08 63.93 17.53
C TYR A 587 48.20 63.60 19.02
N ASP A 588 48.41 62.33 19.37
CA ASP A 588 48.58 61.90 20.77
C ASP A 588 49.87 62.49 21.37
N ALA A 589 50.94 62.63 20.58
CA ALA A 589 52.16 63.35 20.99
C ALA A 589 51.93 64.86 21.19
N LEU A 590 51.05 65.50 20.40
CA LEU A 590 50.64 66.90 20.60
C LEU A 590 49.67 67.07 21.78
N LYS A 591 48.87 66.03 22.09
CA LYS A 591 47.82 66.07 23.12
C LYS A 591 48.34 65.93 24.55
N GLN A 592 49.52 65.35 24.75
CA GLN A 592 50.14 65.17 26.07
C GLN A 592 50.55 66.48 26.79
N GLY A 593 50.30 67.65 26.21
CA GLY A 593 50.57 68.96 26.82
C GLY A 593 49.38 69.95 26.82
N LEU A 594 48.13 69.47 26.75
CA LEU A 594 46.94 70.33 26.61
C LEU A 594 45.91 70.07 27.73
N ASN A 595 45.49 71.12 28.45
CA ASN A 595 44.40 71.05 29.43
C ASN A 595 43.03 71.04 28.69
N PRO A 596 42.08 70.14 29.01
CA PRO A 596 40.80 70.04 28.29
C PRO A 596 39.88 71.26 28.39
N TRP A 597 40.12 72.19 29.32
CA TRP A 597 39.21 73.32 29.62
C TRP A 597 39.67 74.69 29.10
N ASP A 598 40.63 74.68 28.17
CA ASP A 598 41.28 75.90 27.70
C ASP A 598 40.41 76.73 26.73
N GLY A 599 40.34 78.04 26.99
CA GLY A 599 39.85 79.04 26.04
C GLY A 599 38.34 79.34 26.06
N TRP A 600 37.55 78.61 26.86
CA TRP A 600 36.12 78.90 27.07
C TRP A 600 35.88 79.70 28.36
N ALA A 601 34.94 80.64 28.32
CA ALA A 601 34.49 81.42 29.47
C ALA A 601 32.95 81.41 29.57
N PRO A 602 32.37 81.36 30.79
CA PRO A 602 30.93 81.37 31.00
C PRO A 602 30.26 82.72 30.72
N VAL A 603 31.06 83.77 30.52
CA VAL A 603 30.62 85.16 30.33
C VAL A 603 31.47 85.85 29.28
N THR A 604 30.94 86.93 28.70
CA THR A 604 31.73 87.86 27.90
C THR A 604 32.88 88.41 28.74
N VAL A 605 34.12 88.18 28.32
CA VAL A 605 35.29 88.71 29.03
C VAL A 605 35.27 90.24 29.09
N ARG A 606 35.84 90.79 30.17
CA ARG A 606 35.88 92.22 30.50
C ARG A 606 34.56 92.85 30.94
N THR A 607 33.44 92.12 31.03
CA THR A 607 32.23 92.64 31.72
C THR A 607 32.38 92.56 33.24
N TYR A 608 31.54 93.30 33.95
CA TYR A 608 31.45 93.22 35.42
C TYR A 608 30.53 92.07 35.79
N VAL A 609 31.01 91.17 36.66
CA VAL A 609 30.32 89.94 37.02
C VAL A 609 30.18 89.77 38.52
N ARG A 610 29.13 89.03 38.90
CA ARG A 610 28.94 88.44 40.23
C ARG A 610 29.18 86.93 40.12
N ILE A 611 29.88 86.37 41.10
CA ILE A 611 30.24 84.96 41.17
C ILE A 611 29.49 84.36 42.38
N ARG A 612 28.38 83.62 42.15
CA ARG A 612 27.49 83.07 43.20
C ARG A 612 27.68 81.56 43.33
N SER A 613 27.97 81.06 44.53
CA SER A 613 28.09 79.62 44.80
C SER A 613 26.76 78.92 44.55
N MET A 614 26.80 77.80 43.82
CA MET A 614 25.61 76.97 43.60
C MET A 614 25.14 76.30 44.89
N TRP A 615 26.06 76.01 45.83
CA TRP A 615 25.77 75.37 47.11
C TRP A 615 25.22 76.36 48.14
N THR A 616 26.02 77.35 48.56
CA THR A 616 25.65 78.24 49.67
C THR A 616 24.67 79.34 49.26
N LYS A 617 24.50 79.57 47.94
CA LYS A 617 23.81 80.72 47.37
C LYS A 617 24.41 82.06 47.85
N LYS A 618 25.68 82.09 48.23
CA LYS A 618 26.40 83.33 48.58
C LYS A 618 27.35 83.75 47.47
N CYS A 619 27.68 85.03 47.44
CA CYS A 619 28.51 85.62 46.41
C CYS A 619 29.95 85.70 46.90
N LEU A 620 30.89 85.55 45.96
CA LEU A 620 32.29 85.90 46.17
C LEU A 620 32.36 87.36 46.61
N ASP A 621 33.00 87.62 47.76
CA ASP A 621 33.08 88.95 48.37
C ASP A 621 34.53 89.22 48.80
N TYR A 622 35.02 90.40 48.41
CA TYR A 622 36.30 90.92 48.85
C TYR A 622 36.10 92.21 49.65
N PHE A 623 36.19 92.09 50.97
CA PHE A 623 36.00 93.22 51.88
C PHE A 623 37.15 94.24 51.76
N TYR A 624 36.92 95.27 50.94
CA TYR A 624 37.85 96.35 50.67
C TYR A 624 37.36 97.66 51.31
N SER A 625 38.16 98.21 52.22
CA SER A 625 37.97 99.54 52.80
C SER A 625 39.26 100.32 52.71
N ASP A 626 39.30 101.31 51.81
CA ASP A 626 40.33 102.34 51.60
C ASP A 626 41.71 102.06 52.23
N GLY A 627 42.42 101.09 51.63
CA GLY A 627 43.83 100.78 51.96
C GLY A 627 44.06 99.85 53.16
N ASN A 628 43.03 99.34 53.84
CA ASN A 628 43.19 98.47 55.02
C ASN A 628 42.21 97.28 55.05
N GLY A 629 41.85 96.76 53.87
CA GLY A 629 41.01 95.56 53.72
C GLY A 629 41.76 94.25 54.04
N SER A 630 41.00 93.15 54.17
CA SER A 630 41.61 91.82 54.29
C SER A 630 42.40 91.47 53.02
N LEU A 631 43.36 90.54 53.12
CA LEU A 631 43.95 89.89 51.94
C LEU A 631 43.20 88.61 51.53
N GLU A 632 42.29 88.12 52.37
CA GLU A 632 41.57 86.86 52.16
C GLU A 632 40.29 87.07 51.34
N LEU A 633 39.90 86.03 50.60
CA LEU A 633 38.71 86.01 49.76
C LEU A 633 37.61 85.15 50.41
N PHE A 634 36.39 85.69 50.50
CA PHE A 634 35.30 85.11 51.27
C PHE A 634 34.04 84.93 50.41
N GLN A 635 33.01 84.32 51.01
CA GLN A 635 31.63 84.51 50.57
C GLN A 635 30.87 85.48 51.48
N HIS A 636 29.88 86.16 50.91
CA HIS A 636 28.89 86.95 51.66
C HIS A 636 27.52 86.91 50.96
N GLU A 637 26.44 87.18 51.69
CA GLU A 637 25.13 87.50 51.10
C GLU A 637 25.25 88.56 49.98
N ALA A 638 24.43 88.39 48.94
CA ALA A 638 24.48 89.22 47.74
C ALA A 638 24.20 90.69 48.09
N ASN A 639 25.10 91.59 47.71
CA ASN A 639 24.94 93.03 47.92
C ASN A 639 25.22 93.83 46.64
N THR A 640 24.76 95.08 46.63
CA THR A 640 25.02 96.07 45.57
C THR A 640 26.34 96.81 45.75
N GLY A 641 27.08 96.49 46.82
CA GLY A 641 28.36 97.08 47.16
C GLY A 641 29.46 96.71 46.17
N HIS A 642 30.53 97.49 46.22
CA HIS A 642 31.65 97.38 45.30
C HIS A 642 32.50 96.12 45.49
N ASN A 643 32.39 95.45 46.64
CA ASN A 643 33.17 94.28 47.09
C ASN A 643 32.90 92.98 46.31
N GLN A 644 31.72 92.87 45.68
CA GLN A 644 31.29 91.69 44.93
C GLN A 644 31.43 91.87 43.41
N ARG A 645 32.06 92.97 42.97
CA ARG A 645 32.20 93.31 41.55
C ARG A 645 33.53 92.83 41.01
N PHE A 646 33.49 91.71 40.30
CA PHE A 646 34.66 91.13 39.65
C PHE A 646 34.63 91.34 38.13
N GLN A 647 35.75 91.11 37.47
CA GLN A 647 35.91 91.15 36.02
C GLN A 647 36.78 89.98 35.59
N ILE A 648 36.31 89.19 34.63
CA ILE A 648 37.06 88.05 34.08
C ILE A 648 37.77 88.51 32.81
N ASN A 649 39.10 88.44 32.82
CA ASN A 649 39.96 88.93 31.75
C ASN A 649 40.71 87.77 31.10
N ALA A 650 40.62 87.62 29.77
CA ALA A 650 41.42 86.64 29.03
C ALA A 650 42.91 86.96 29.13
N VAL A 651 43.72 85.95 29.45
CA VAL A 651 45.18 86.00 29.51
C VAL A 651 45.72 84.97 28.51
N GLY A 652 45.86 85.43 27.26
CA GLY A 652 46.13 84.55 26.12
C GLY A 652 44.90 83.74 25.69
N PRO A 653 45.06 82.75 24.80
CA PRO A 653 43.95 82.02 24.20
C PRO A 653 43.38 80.88 25.07
N ARG A 654 43.85 80.70 26.31
CA ARG A 654 43.61 79.47 27.09
C ARG A 654 43.12 79.70 28.51
N ALA A 655 43.63 80.72 29.21
CA ALA A 655 43.33 80.96 30.61
C ALA A 655 42.84 82.39 30.87
N PHE A 656 42.28 82.61 32.06
CA PHE A 656 41.65 83.86 32.47
C PHE A 656 42.16 84.30 33.85
N SER A 657 42.23 85.60 34.09
CA SER A 657 42.44 86.18 35.43
C SER A 657 41.13 86.77 35.95
N ILE A 658 40.84 86.59 37.23
CA ILE A 658 39.68 87.18 37.90
C ILE A 658 40.17 88.40 38.69
N LYS A 659 39.67 89.59 38.34
CA LYS A 659 40.09 90.87 38.92
C LYS A 659 38.95 91.49 39.72
N HIS A 660 39.20 91.94 40.94
CA HIS A 660 38.25 92.77 41.66
C HIS A 660 38.29 94.20 41.11
N VAL A 661 37.15 94.74 40.70
CA VAL A 661 37.08 95.96 39.89
C VAL A 661 37.56 97.19 40.65
N THR A 662 37.22 97.27 41.94
CA THR A 662 37.41 98.50 42.74
C THR A 662 38.81 98.64 43.32
N SER A 663 39.39 97.54 43.82
CA SER A 663 40.77 97.55 44.36
C SER A 663 41.83 97.33 43.28
N GLY A 664 41.44 96.81 42.11
CA GLY A 664 42.38 96.49 41.05
C GLY A 664 43.21 95.20 41.26
N HIS A 665 43.11 94.57 42.43
CA HIS A 665 43.76 93.30 42.72
C HIS A 665 43.10 92.11 42.00
N PHE A 666 43.87 91.06 41.81
CA PHE A 666 43.44 89.79 41.22
C PHE A 666 43.25 88.73 42.28
N VAL A 667 42.40 87.73 41.97
CA VAL A 667 42.33 86.49 42.74
C VAL A 667 43.62 85.69 42.50
N THR A 668 44.29 85.35 43.59
CA THR A 668 45.61 84.71 43.59
C THR A 668 45.63 83.56 44.60
N THR A 669 46.32 82.47 44.28
CA THR A 669 46.58 81.37 45.20
C THR A 669 47.51 81.82 46.34
N GLY A 670 47.00 81.78 47.57
CA GLY A 670 47.74 82.11 48.79
C GLY A 670 48.28 80.87 49.49
N LYS A 671 48.04 80.77 50.81
CA LYS A 671 48.58 79.70 51.66
C LYS A 671 48.04 78.32 51.26
N LYS A 672 48.95 77.38 51.00
CA LYS A 672 48.63 75.96 50.77
C LYS A 672 48.37 75.22 52.08
N VAL A 673 47.39 74.33 52.08
CA VAL A 673 47.05 73.38 53.15
C VAL A 673 46.99 71.95 52.59
N SER A 674 46.79 70.94 53.44
CA SER A 674 46.82 69.53 53.03
C SER A 674 45.69 69.12 52.05
N TYR A 675 44.60 69.88 52.00
CA TYR A 675 43.40 69.61 51.18
C TYR A 675 43.07 70.72 50.17
N GLY A 676 44.01 71.64 49.90
CA GLY A 676 43.80 72.71 48.92
C GLY A 676 44.73 73.91 49.10
N VAL A 677 44.39 75.02 48.44
CA VAL A 677 45.10 76.31 48.55
C VAL A 677 44.10 77.44 48.75
N TYR A 678 44.26 78.28 49.77
CA TYR A 678 43.35 79.41 49.98
C TYR A 678 43.48 80.43 48.86
N PHE A 679 42.40 81.14 48.54
CA PHE A 679 42.45 82.30 47.67
C PHE A 679 42.60 83.60 48.47
N THR A 680 43.46 84.46 47.94
CA THR A 680 43.78 85.79 48.46
C THR A 680 43.73 86.80 47.31
N MET A 681 43.66 88.09 47.63
CA MET A 681 43.76 89.15 46.63
C MET A 681 45.19 89.70 46.57
N GLY A 682 45.75 89.84 45.37
CA GLY A 682 47.11 90.32 45.15
C GLY A 682 47.31 91.09 43.84
N GLU A 683 48.52 91.61 43.63
CA GLU A 683 48.87 92.33 42.40
C GLU A 683 49.14 91.40 41.21
N CYS A 684 49.63 90.18 41.47
CA CYS A 684 49.89 89.16 40.47
C CYS A 684 48.70 88.19 40.37
N PRO A 685 48.05 88.02 39.21
CA PRO A 685 46.95 87.08 39.06
C PRO A 685 47.42 85.63 39.15
N SER A 686 46.59 84.77 39.76
CA SER A 686 46.54 83.37 39.33
C SER A 686 45.68 83.26 38.07
N PHE A 687 45.96 82.24 37.26
CA PHE A 687 45.21 81.96 36.05
C PHE A 687 44.22 80.82 36.26
N PHE A 688 43.08 80.92 35.58
CA PHE A 688 41.93 80.05 35.75
C PHE A 688 41.39 79.55 34.42
N THR A 689 40.82 78.36 34.42
CA THR A 689 40.04 77.77 33.32
C THR A 689 38.63 77.42 33.82
N PHE A 690 37.65 77.40 32.93
CA PHE A 690 36.25 77.17 33.29
C PHE A 690 35.72 75.89 32.66
N GLU A 691 35.16 74.99 33.48
CA GLU A 691 34.48 73.79 33.01
C GLU A 691 32.96 74.05 32.97
N ALA A 692 32.34 73.90 31.81
CA ALA A 692 30.91 74.10 31.62
C ALA A 692 30.10 72.94 32.22
N MET A 693 29.22 73.22 33.19
CA MET A 693 28.33 72.20 33.75
C MET A 693 27.15 71.99 32.80
N ASN A 694 27.10 70.84 32.12
CA ASN A 694 26.03 70.49 31.18
C ASN A 694 24.99 69.57 31.82
N ASP A 695 23.75 69.64 31.34
CA ASP A 695 22.68 68.71 31.68
C ASP A 695 22.81 67.37 30.94
N LYS A 696 21.85 66.46 31.14
CA LYS A 696 21.85 65.12 30.52
C LYS A 696 21.76 65.15 28.99
N ASP A 697 21.24 66.24 28.43
CA ASP A 697 21.09 66.44 26.98
C ASP A 697 22.29 67.21 26.39
N GLY A 698 23.33 67.46 27.20
CA GLY A 698 24.55 68.15 26.81
C GLY A 698 24.44 69.67 26.75
N LYS A 699 23.33 70.24 27.25
CA LYS A 699 23.10 71.69 27.22
C LYS A 699 23.67 72.35 28.48
N TRP A 700 24.32 73.50 28.31
CA TRP A 700 24.92 74.23 29.43
C TRP A 700 23.87 74.74 30.41
N THR A 701 24.06 74.41 31.70
CA THR A 701 23.14 74.73 32.81
C THR A 701 23.26 76.17 33.33
N GLY A 702 24.25 76.93 32.84
CA GLY A 702 24.60 78.26 33.36
C GLY A 702 25.57 78.23 34.56
N ALA A 703 25.88 77.05 35.12
CA ALA A 703 26.92 76.87 36.13
C ALA A 703 28.26 76.45 35.50
N CYS A 704 29.36 76.78 36.16
CA CYS A 704 30.70 76.29 35.81
C CYS A 704 31.48 75.88 37.06
N MET A 705 32.47 75.01 36.91
CA MET A 705 33.56 74.89 37.89
C MET A 705 34.70 75.83 37.47
N VAL A 706 35.37 76.45 38.44
CA VAL A 706 36.50 77.36 38.23
C VAL A 706 37.77 76.66 38.70
N HIS A 707 38.66 76.33 37.77
CA HIS A 707 39.88 75.56 38.03
C HIS A 707 41.09 76.47 38.02
N ILE A 708 42.09 76.21 38.85
CA ILE A 708 43.40 76.86 38.73
C ILE A 708 44.11 76.27 37.50
N ALA A 709 44.50 77.10 36.53
CA ALA A 709 45.03 76.62 35.24
C ALA A 709 46.31 75.78 35.37
N GLU A 710 47.17 76.11 36.33
CA GLU A 710 48.41 75.37 36.64
C GLU A 710 48.19 74.16 37.56
N MET A 711 47.01 74.03 38.16
CA MET A 711 46.63 72.96 39.08
C MET A 711 45.16 72.55 38.82
N PRO A 712 44.84 71.98 37.64
CA PRO A 712 43.45 71.85 37.17
C PRO A 712 42.53 71.02 38.07
N ASP A 713 43.07 70.14 38.92
CA ASP A 713 42.28 69.39 39.91
C ASP A 713 41.76 70.26 41.08
N HIS A 714 42.27 71.49 41.24
CA HIS A 714 41.89 72.41 42.31
C HIS A 714 40.79 73.38 41.83
N THR A 715 39.59 73.22 42.38
CA THR A 715 38.37 73.97 42.04
C THR A 715 38.02 75.01 43.09
N PHE A 716 37.42 76.14 42.68
CA PHE A 716 36.81 77.10 43.64
C PHE A 716 35.77 76.38 44.49
N ASN A 717 35.97 76.41 45.81
CA ASN A 717 35.14 75.69 46.77
C ASN A 717 34.98 76.57 48.02
N VAL A 718 33.81 76.57 48.65
CA VAL A 718 33.63 77.25 49.95
C VAL A 718 34.18 76.33 51.04
N GLU A 719 35.12 76.80 51.87
CA GLU A 719 35.80 75.96 52.85
C GLU A 719 34.81 75.20 53.76
N GLY A 720 34.93 73.87 53.76
CA GLY A 720 34.05 72.96 54.52
C GLY A 720 32.57 72.97 54.09
N GLY A 721 32.22 73.61 52.97
CA GLY A 721 30.83 73.83 52.55
C GLY A 721 30.03 74.75 53.49
N ALA A 722 30.71 75.56 54.30
CA ALA A 722 30.09 76.40 55.31
C ALA A 722 29.18 77.48 54.69
N SER A 723 28.01 77.74 55.27
CA SER A 723 26.99 78.66 54.71
C SER A 723 26.94 80.04 55.38
N HIS A 724 27.80 80.33 56.36
CA HIS A 724 27.87 81.64 57.01
C HIS A 724 28.66 82.66 56.19
N ASP A 725 28.40 83.95 56.41
CA ASP A 725 29.17 85.05 55.81
C ASP A 725 30.59 85.08 56.39
N GLY A 726 31.59 85.39 55.55
CA GLY A 726 33.00 85.34 55.95
C GLY A 726 33.63 83.94 55.93
N ALA A 727 32.93 82.91 55.43
CA ALA A 727 33.58 81.64 55.11
C ALA A 727 34.55 81.80 53.93
N LYS A 728 35.74 81.22 54.03
CA LYS A 728 36.85 81.40 53.08
C LYS A 728 36.64 80.60 51.80
N ILE A 729 37.20 81.10 50.69
CA ILE A 729 37.24 80.35 49.43
C ILE A 729 38.59 79.66 49.27
N ILE A 730 38.56 78.38 48.92
CA ILE A 730 39.72 77.52 48.77
C ILE A 730 39.68 76.84 47.38
N GLY A 731 40.85 76.68 46.76
CA GLY A 731 41.08 75.78 45.65
C GLY A 731 41.17 74.36 46.17
N TRP A 732 40.04 73.66 46.21
CA TRP A 732 39.92 72.30 46.79
C TRP A 732 40.26 71.23 45.75
N ASN A 733 41.12 70.29 46.12
CA ASN A 733 41.59 69.22 45.24
C ASN A 733 40.93 67.85 45.47
N GLY A 734 39.94 67.78 46.36
CA GLY A 734 39.21 66.54 46.61
C GLY A 734 38.34 66.11 45.44
N SER A 735 37.97 64.82 45.47
CA SER A 735 37.13 64.13 44.50
C SER A 735 36.20 63.16 45.25
N PRO A 736 34.93 62.99 44.84
CA PRO A 736 34.27 63.63 43.70
C PRO A 736 33.99 65.12 43.92
N LYS A 737 33.94 65.90 42.83
CA LYS A 737 33.46 67.28 42.85
C LYS A 737 31.97 67.33 43.17
N SER A 738 31.57 68.38 43.89
CA SER A 738 30.25 68.53 44.49
C SER A 738 29.55 69.79 43.98
N ASP A 739 28.32 70.05 44.41
CA ASP A 739 27.66 71.34 44.14
C ASP A 739 28.35 72.53 44.82
N ASN A 740 29.24 72.29 45.80
CA ASN A 740 30.07 73.31 46.44
C ASN A 740 31.26 73.78 45.56
N ASP A 741 31.58 73.02 44.51
CA ASP A 741 32.59 73.36 43.50
C ASP A 741 32.00 74.16 42.32
N LYS A 742 30.68 74.25 42.24
CA LYS A 742 29.94 74.85 41.13
C LYS A 742 29.56 76.29 41.43
N TRP A 743 29.74 77.15 40.46
CA TRP A 743 29.49 78.59 40.57
C TRP A 743 28.68 79.08 39.38
N TYR A 744 27.72 79.96 39.65
CA TYR A 744 27.08 80.78 38.64
C TYR A 744 27.90 82.05 38.47
N ILE A 745 28.30 82.33 37.23
CA ILE A 745 28.99 83.56 36.86
C ILE A 745 28.14 84.22 35.79
N LYS A 746 27.64 85.43 36.10
CA LYS A 746 26.90 86.27 35.14
C LYS A 746 27.18 87.75 35.42
N ASP A 747 26.64 88.61 34.56
CA ASP A 747 26.74 90.07 34.71
C ASP A 747 26.26 90.56 36.10
N PHE A 748 26.95 91.55 36.64
CA PHE A 748 26.81 92.04 38.02
C PHE A 748 25.41 92.57 38.35
N ASP A 749 24.69 93.09 37.36
CA ASP A 749 23.33 93.61 37.55
C ASP A 749 22.25 92.50 37.49
N ASP A 750 22.62 91.26 37.13
CA ASP A 750 21.72 90.11 37.25
C ASP A 750 21.58 89.70 38.73
N LEU A 751 20.45 90.11 39.32
CA LEU A 751 19.97 89.73 40.65
C LEU A 751 19.08 88.47 40.63
N SER A 752 18.87 87.84 39.46
CA SER A 752 18.08 86.60 39.32
C SER A 752 18.89 85.34 39.66
N ILE A 753 20.17 85.47 40.00
CA ILE A 753 21.06 84.39 40.45
C ILE A 753 20.91 84.20 41.95
#